data_AF-A0A1A3SYF5-F1
#
_entry.id   AF-A0A1A3SYF5-F1
#
_cell.length_a   1.000
_cell.length_b   1.000
_cell.length_c   1.000
_cell.angle_alpha   90.00
_cell.angle_beta   90.00
_cell.angle_gamma   90.00
#
_symmetry.space_group_name_H-M   'P 1'
#
loop_
_entity.id
_entity.type
_entity.pdbx_description
1 polymer ?
#
loop_
_entity_poly.entity_id
_entity_poly.type
_entity_poly.pdbx_seq_one_letter_code
_entity_poly.pdbx_strand_id
1 'polypeptide(L)'
;MQRLRVHSVVLVALALIVSLVAVATACSKERTAPAPQAGVNAGPDGHPAPFREPVRLSSKNGVLEVRLSAHQSTVALDTVTQSVTNFLTYGYDLVKGTSSNGSAKGDNLYPGPTLRVDPGEKLIVHYDNDLQGLTIQDYYDPAFTPNGGGVPVYPPQLTESPLNLHTHGLHVSPAGNADNVLLSIPAGLGNTYTYDVPSTMPNGLYWYHSHRHTMTAQQTYFGLAGLLEIGRPDGNLPLVTKNHIPVRDMAIQYNYVFDRKGRGHQLNNYSWPQFVSTLKPPDGAQLADGTYQPSLAPVNIADTTMGAKYITPWYQGPLSPHNNRGQTQFMPSNLIGFDSPTEKIREDPSLPENERDVQFTVNGQFQPELKIKPGQTEVWVVANISDIAYMTVRLTETATGNHPKFSIVGQDGNPYLQVGRPVYGDGTTLAIPPASRYAIAVTMPNDGDLVLEFPPDPRATKIVNPGVLYTNNGTNNPPAVLGTLTVDPKYISYADGFFVFPTQTLIRATPDTSGQGQTTAFEPGQNLDAYTSFVDTAVMTPAVKRALTITDTIGGDKASNNDPKAVIYQFDDSAFPNVALIQPRLNSVEEWLITNLNNDAHPMHVHVNDFQVIAIDDPNRGKTGVQPWGVDNVNVPAPIFDDRHVVSTPASLTVRQEFLEFAGTYVIHCHRLNHEDNGLMALINVIPEISTYAVAIPGSHGRPASVQVRDGNGDRVLQTVFPFPAFEGTPSVAMADVNGDGILDLIAGTGKGAAPEVVAYDGNNTVDGVFKTELTRFSPFEADFTGGVTVAGTDIDGNAMADNIIVGTGPGRESQVKVFSSTLPPDREKAPEVFSTFTPYPGSRSGVQLATGMIEAGSGRQSVVTAPGPGEAPLVKSFRWDLFTPTARAQAEGTARQQHSGKPNDPKMTAQFMAYDQAYTDGVALSTGWVAGAEGGAMSIVTSQLAGDGTVRVWSNGSKLDGEPAVYLDNPNHHDGNASYAQIASFAPFSGATPGATV
;
A
#
# COMPACT_ATOMS: atom_id res chain seq x y z
N MET A 1 42.00 77.32 -8.83
CA MET A 1 40.86 77.94 -8.13
C MET A 1 39.86 76.82 -7.84
N GLN A 2 39.79 76.33 -6.59
CA GLN A 2 38.74 76.63 -5.58
C GLN A 2 37.37 76.02 -5.98
N ARG A 3 36.70 75.09 -5.27
CA ARG A 3 36.41 74.97 -3.81
C ARG A 3 35.89 73.55 -3.40
N LEU A 4 36.16 73.18 -2.13
CA LEU A 4 35.35 72.49 -1.06
C LEU A 4 34.10 71.64 -1.48
N ARG A 5 33.69 70.51 -0.86
CA ARG A 5 33.83 69.98 0.52
C ARG A 5 33.25 68.53 0.64
N VAL A 6 33.82 67.76 1.58
CA VAL A 6 33.30 66.59 2.37
C VAL A 6 32.91 65.28 1.64
N HIS A 7 33.64 64.19 1.93
CA HIS A 7 33.17 62.84 2.32
C HIS A 7 34.39 61.92 2.53
N SER A 8 34.90 61.74 3.76
CA SER A 8 35.96 60.74 4.08
C SER A 8 36.17 60.56 5.60
N VAL A 9 35.40 59.69 6.27
CA VAL A 9 35.84 58.93 7.48
C VAL A 9 34.92 57.69 7.69
N VAL A 10 34.90 56.68 6.80
CA VAL A 10 34.32 55.34 7.10
C VAL A 10 34.96 54.21 6.26
N LEU A 11 36.29 54.20 6.05
CA LEU A 11 36.88 53.18 5.15
C LEU A 11 38.18 52.52 5.63
N VAL A 12 38.51 52.63 6.92
CA VAL A 12 39.71 51.96 7.47
C VAL A 12 39.39 50.99 8.62
N ALA A 13 38.16 50.95 9.14
CA ALA A 13 37.78 50.01 10.22
C ALA A 13 37.16 48.69 9.73
N LEU A 14 36.77 48.56 8.46
CA LEU A 14 36.10 47.35 7.93
C LEU A 14 37.06 46.25 7.44
N ALA A 15 38.32 46.59 7.15
CA ALA A 15 39.26 45.65 6.51
C ALA A 15 39.94 44.67 7.48
N LEU A 16 39.92 44.95 8.79
CA LEU A 16 40.57 44.11 9.82
C LEU A 16 39.61 43.13 10.53
N ILE A 17 38.30 43.26 10.35
CA ILE A 17 37.30 42.33 10.93
C ILE A 17 36.96 41.18 9.97
N VAL A 18 37.19 41.34 8.66
CA VAL A 18 36.90 40.31 7.66
C VAL A 18 37.95 39.19 7.62
N SER A 19 39.15 39.41 8.16
CA SER A 19 40.23 38.41 8.11
C SER A 19 40.31 37.48 9.34
N LEU A 20 39.54 37.74 10.40
CA LEU A 20 39.43 36.83 11.57
C LEU A 20 38.15 35.99 11.59
N VAL A 21 37.18 36.27 10.71
CA VAL A 21 35.97 35.44 10.54
C VAL A 21 36.18 34.33 9.48
N ALA A 22 37.23 34.43 8.66
CA ALA A 22 37.56 33.45 7.62
C ALA A 22 38.37 32.23 8.11
N VAL A 23 38.66 32.11 9.42
CA VAL A 23 39.41 30.97 10.00
C VAL A 23 38.58 30.17 11.03
N ALA A 24 37.31 30.55 11.27
CA ALA A 24 36.38 29.80 12.15
C ALA A 24 35.13 29.28 11.42
N THR A 25 35.22 29.13 10.09
CA THR A 25 34.25 28.41 9.24
C THR A 25 34.97 27.31 8.45
N ALA A 26 35.82 26.55 9.14
CA ALA A 26 36.13 25.19 8.73
C ALA A 26 34.92 24.31 9.06
N CYS A 27 33.79 24.58 8.40
CA CYS A 27 32.72 23.61 8.27
C CYS A 27 33.34 22.39 7.59
N SER A 28 33.32 21.26 8.27
CA SER A 28 33.54 19.95 7.72
C SER A 28 32.60 19.76 6.53
N LYS A 29 33.08 20.09 5.33
CA LYS A 29 32.61 19.42 4.12
C LYS A 29 33.05 17.98 4.27
N GLU A 30 32.22 17.17 4.93
CA GLU A 30 32.26 15.74 4.71
C GLU A 30 32.10 15.56 3.20
N ARG A 31 33.19 15.16 2.55
CA ARG A 31 33.12 14.66 1.20
C ARG A 31 32.21 13.43 1.27
N THR A 32 31.08 13.50 0.60
CA THR A 32 30.19 12.37 0.40
C THR A 32 30.99 11.19 -0.12
N ALA A 33 30.86 10.05 0.58
CA ALA A 33 31.44 8.80 0.13
C ALA A 33 30.76 8.39 -1.20
N PRO A 34 31.51 7.90 -2.20
CA PRO A 34 30.93 7.31 -3.40
C PRO A 34 30.00 6.14 -3.04
N ALA A 35 29.08 5.78 -3.95
CA ALA A 35 28.28 4.55 -3.83
C ALA A 35 29.22 3.38 -3.47
N PRO A 36 28.85 2.54 -2.48
CA PRO A 36 29.73 1.46 -2.03
C PRO A 36 30.04 0.55 -3.22
N GLN A 37 31.31 0.21 -3.37
CA GLN A 37 31.72 -0.84 -4.29
C GLN A 37 31.10 -2.16 -3.81
N ALA A 38 30.81 -3.13 -4.67
CA ALA A 38 30.38 -4.43 -4.17
C ALA A 38 31.49 -5.04 -3.27
N GLY A 39 31.13 -5.49 -2.07
CA GLY A 39 32.00 -6.28 -1.19
C GLY A 39 32.63 -5.52 -0.03
N VAL A 40 32.15 -4.31 0.28
CA VAL A 40 32.67 -3.46 1.38
C VAL A 40 32.04 -3.71 2.75
N ASN A 41 31.44 -4.88 3.00
CA ASN A 41 31.10 -5.35 4.35
C ASN A 41 32.21 -5.12 5.37
N ALA A 42 33.42 -5.23 4.87
CA ALA A 42 34.64 -4.81 5.48
C ALA A 42 35.22 -3.68 4.62
N GLY A 43 35.74 -2.61 5.21
CA GLY A 43 36.78 -1.82 4.53
C GLY A 43 37.89 -2.75 4.00
N PRO A 44 38.84 -2.27 3.18
CA PRO A 44 39.98 -3.08 2.71
C PRO A 44 40.78 -3.78 3.84
N ASP A 45 40.50 -3.43 5.09
CA ASP A 45 41.08 -3.87 6.36
C ASP A 45 40.23 -4.87 7.18
N GLY A 46 38.98 -5.17 6.81
CA GLY A 46 38.13 -6.12 7.57
C GLY A 46 37.03 -5.50 8.44
N HIS A 47 36.91 -4.16 8.53
CA HIS A 47 36.04 -3.48 9.50
C HIS A 47 34.65 -3.11 8.94
N PRO A 48 33.55 -3.20 9.75
CA PRO A 48 32.20 -2.90 9.29
C PRO A 48 32.05 -1.52 8.63
N ALA A 49 31.21 -1.43 7.59
CA ALA A 49 30.95 -0.17 6.91
C ALA A 49 30.25 0.84 7.85
N PRO A 50 30.56 2.15 7.76
CA PRO A 50 29.85 3.16 8.54
C PRO A 50 28.36 3.20 8.20
N PHE A 51 27.51 3.34 9.22
CA PHE A 51 26.06 3.50 9.08
C PHE A 51 25.71 4.73 8.24
N ARG A 52 24.83 4.52 7.26
CA ARG A 52 24.27 5.58 6.40
C ARG A 52 22.74 5.49 6.37
N GLU A 53 22.11 6.65 6.24
CA GLU A 53 20.67 6.76 5.98
C GLU A 53 20.41 6.87 4.47
N PRO A 54 19.22 6.48 3.99
CA PRO A 54 18.80 6.76 2.63
C PRO A 54 18.84 8.27 2.31
N VAL A 55 18.94 8.60 1.03
CA VAL A 55 18.86 10.00 0.59
C VAL A 55 17.49 10.55 0.99
N ARG A 56 17.48 11.65 1.75
CA ARG A 56 16.26 12.30 2.21
C ARG A 56 15.89 13.44 1.28
N LEU A 57 14.70 13.43 0.73
CA LEU A 57 14.10 14.50 -0.07
C LEU A 57 13.07 15.21 0.79
N SER A 58 13.27 16.50 1.05
CA SER A 58 12.42 17.28 1.94
C SER A 58 11.70 18.39 1.20
N SER A 59 10.47 18.65 1.61
CA SER A 59 9.66 19.77 1.15
C SER A 59 10.38 21.12 1.26
N LYS A 60 9.95 22.05 0.41
CA LYS A 60 10.36 23.45 0.47
C LYS A 60 9.17 24.33 0.15
N ASN A 61 8.85 25.26 1.04
CA ASN A 61 7.69 26.14 0.92
C ASN A 61 6.38 25.35 0.75
N GLY A 62 6.09 24.43 1.67
CA GLY A 62 4.82 23.72 1.73
C GLY A 62 4.66 22.53 0.78
N VAL A 63 5.66 22.22 -0.06
CA VAL A 63 5.54 21.17 -1.09
C VAL A 63 6.86 20.42 -1.27
N LEU A 64 6.77 19.09 -1.32
CA LEU A 64 7.76 18.22 -1.97
C LEU A 64 7.17 17.73 -3.28
N GLU A 65 7.84 18.00 -4.40
CA GLU A 65 7.45 17.51 -5.73
C GLU A 65 8.64 16.76 -6.32
N VAL A 66 8.42 15.48 -6.64
CA VAL A 66 9.47 14.57 -7.11
C VAL A 66 8.92 13.70 -8.22
N ARG A 67 9.74 13.44 -9.24
CA ARG A 67 9.51 12.32 -10.14
C ARG A 67 10.27 11.12 -9.61
N LEU A 68 9.56 10.04 -9.34
CA LEU A 68 10.10 8.78 -8.83
C LEU A 68 9.92 7.73 -9.93
N SER A 69 10.97 7.01 -10.32
CA SER A 69 10.90 5.97 -11.35
C SER A 69 11.21 4.60 -10.76
N ALA A 70 10.40 3.60 -11.07
CA ALA A 70 10.67 2.21 -10.70
C ALA A 70 11.18 1.42 -11.91
N HIS A 71 12.38 0.84 -11.82
CA HIS A 71 13.00 0.06 -12.90
C HIS A 71 13.85 -1.09 -12.36
N GLN A 72 14.06 -2.12 -13.17
CA GLN A 72 15.01 -3.18 -12.84
C GLN A 72 16.45 -2.65 -12.92
N SER A 73 17.27 -3.01 -11.95
CA SER A 73 18.67 -2.62 -11.88
C SER A 73 19.54 -3.63 -11.14
N THR A 74 20.76 -3.20 -10.82
CA THR A 74 21.72 -3.92 -9.99
C THR A 74 22.02 -3.12 -8.73
N VAL A 75 22.11 -3.79 -7.58
CA VAL A 75 22.45 -3.18 -6.29
C VAL A 75 23.78 -3.74 -5.78
N ALA A 76 24.66 -2.86 -5.31
CA ALA A 76 25.85 -3.28 -4.58
C ALA A 76 25.47 -3.57 -3.14
N LEU A 77 25.31 -4.86 -2.80
CA LEU A 77 25.19 -5.28 -1.41
C LEU A 77 26.59 -5.42 -0.80
N ASP A 78 26.72 -5.07 0.47
CA ASP A 78 28.00 -5.08 1.18
C ASP A 78 28.62 -6.50 1.23
N THR A 79 27.81 -7.54 1.01
CA THR A 79 28.09 -8.95 1.26
C THR A 79 28.49 -9.77 0.03
N VAL A 80 28.47 -9.14 -1.15
CA VAL A 80 28.81 -9.75 -2.44
C VAL A 80 29.96 -9.01 -3.09
N THR A 81 30.78 -9.69 -3.89
CA THR A 81 31.91 -9.02 -4.54
C THR A 81 31.60 -8.38 -5.89
N GLN A 82 30.38 -8.62 -6.41
CA GLN A 82 29.85 -7.98 -7.61
C GLN A 82 28.41 -7.57 -7.33
N SER A 83 27.91 -6.53 -8.02
CA SER A 83 26.54 -6.07 -7.86
C SER A 83 25.53 -7.20 -8.14
N VAL A 84 24.49 -7.25 -7.32
CA VAL A 84 23.39 -8.22 -7.45
C VAL A 84 22.38 -7.68 -8.46
N THR A 85 22.05 -8.45 -9.50
CA THR A 85 21.05 -8.11 -10.52
C THR A 85 19.63 -8.46 -10.06
N ASN A 86 18.62 -8.10 -10.85
CA ASN A 86 17.19 -8.38 -10.63
C ASN A 86 16.53 -7.59 -9.50
N PHE A 87 17.24 -6.66 -8.85
CA PHE A 87 16.58 -5.68 -7.98
C PHE A 87 15.62 -4.80 -8.77
N LEU A 88 14.50 -4.45 -8.17
CA LEU A 88 13.64 -3.36 -8.59
C LEU A 88 13.97 -2.16 -7.70
N THR A 89 14.43 -1.07 -8.30
CA THR A 89 14.99 0.09 -7.58
C THR A 89 14.29 1.37 -7.97
N TYR A 90 14.43 2.39 -7.11
CA TYR A 90 13.96 3.73 -7.40
C TYR A 90 15.05 4.63 -7.97
N GLY A 91 14.69 5.43 -8.97
CA GLY A 91 15.36 6.68 -9.35
C GLY A 91 14.52 7.88 -8.95
N TYR A 92 15.16 9.05 -8.77
CA TYR A 92 14.45 10.31 -8.51
C TYR A 92 15.00 11.48 -9.32
N ASP A 93 14.09 12.36 -9.71
CA ASP A 93 14.34 13.72 -10.20
C ASP A 93 13.55 14.70 -9.30
N LEU A 94 14.27 15.51 -8.51
CA LEU A 94 13.67 16.47 -7.59
C LEU A 94 13.18 17.71 -8.34
N VAL A 95 11.86 17.90 -8.39
CA VAL A 95 11.21 19.05 -9.05
C VAL A 95 11.16 20.25 -8.11
N LYS A 96 10.70 20.02 -6.87
CA LYS A 96 10.63 21.05 -5.82
C LYS A 96 10.95 20.43 -4.46
N GLY A 97 11.95 20.97 -3.77
CA GLY A 97 12.36 20.51 -2.45
C GLY A 97 13.85 20.71 -2.21
N THR A 98 14.42 19.96 -1.27
CA THR A 98 15.85 19.85 -1.02
C THR A 98 16.25 18.40 -0.77
N SER A 99 17.46 18.01 -1.12
CA SER A 99 17.99 16.66 -0.89
C SER A 99 19.12 16.67 0.14
N SER A 100 19.19 15.68 1.04
CA SER A 100 20.24 15.59 2.06
C SER A 100 21.66 15.48 1.49
N ASN A 101 21.82 14.91 0.30
CA ASN A 101 23.08 14.79 -0.42
C ASN A 101 23.38 16.00 -1.35
N GLY A 102 22.51 17.00 -1.41
CA GLY A 102 22.62 18.15 -2.32
C GLY A 102 22.41 17.85 -3.82
N SER A 103 22.04 16.62 -4.20
CA SER A 103 21.78 16.23 -5.59
C SER A 103 20.30 16.27 -5.94
N ALA A 104 19.97 16.97 -7.04
CA ALA A 104 18.63 16.99 -7.59
C ALA A 104 18.23 15.70 -8.33
N LYS A 105 19.16 14.76 -8.53
CA LYS A 105 18.91 13.48 -9.20
C LYS A 105 19.59 12.32 -8.46
N GLY A 106 18.98 11.15 -8.50
CA GLY A 106 19.56 9.89 -8.02
C GLY A 106 18.98 8.72 -8.80
N ASP A 107 19.72 7.61 -8.84
CA ASP A 107 19.32 6.43 -9.59
C ASP A 107 19.80 5.15 -8.89
N ASN A 108 19.09 4.05 -9.09
CA ASN A 108 19.39 2.72 -8.53
C ASN A 108 19.50 2.71 -7.01
N LEU A 109 18.59 3.43 -6.34
CA LEU A 109 18.57 3.56 -4.89
C LEU A 109 17.90 2.34 -4.25
N TYR A 110 18.58 1.78 -3.26
CA TYR A 110 18.08 0.70 -2.42
C TYR A 110 18.55 0.91 -0.97
N PRO A 111 17.63 1.05 0.00
CA PRO A 111 16.18 1.30 -0.17
C PRO A 111 15.89 2.59 -0.96
N GLY A 112 14.63 2.82 -1.31
CA GLY A 112 14.19 4.07 -1.93
C GLY A 112 14.52 5.32 -1.10
N PRO A 113 14.54 6.52 -1.73
CA PRO A 113 14.79 7.76 -0.99
C PRO A 113 13.76 7.98 0.11
N THR A 114 14.18 8.54 1.24
CA THR A 114 13.25 8.98 2.28
C THR A 114 12.52 10.24 1.79
N LEU A 115 11.20 10.16 1.61
CA LEU A 115 10.38 11.33 1.26
C LEU A 115 9.97 12.03 2.57
N ARG A 116 10.11 13.36 2.65
CA ARG A 116 9.79 14.12 3.87
C ARG A 116 8.95 15.35 3.57
N VAL A 117 7.83 15.46 4.26
CA VAL A 117 6.96 16.65 4.30
C VAL A 117 6.55 16.93 5.76
N ASP A 118 6.23 18.16 6.11
CA ASP A 118 5.67 18.49 7.44
C ASP A 118 4.12 18.35 7.42
N PRO A 119 3.45 18.16 8.58
CA PRO A 119 1.98 18.17 8.62
C PRO A 119 1.40 19.45 8.00
N GLY A 120 0.35 19.31 7.18
CA GLY A 120 -0.27 20.41 6.44
C GLY A 120 0.42 20.77 5.12
N GLU A 121 1.49 20.08 4.75
CA GLU A 121 2.17 20.25 3.46
C GLU A 121 1.70 19.23 2.41
N LYS A 122 2.07 19.47 1.16
CA LYS A 122 1.70 18.61 0.02
C LYS A 122 2.87 17.76 -0.44
N LEU A 123 2.65 16.47 -0.67
CA LEU A 123 3.57 15.57 -1.37
C LEU A 123 3.02 15.29 -2.77
N ILE A 124 3.81 15.58 -3.80
CA ILE A 124 3.48 15.29 -5.20
C ILE A 124 4.53 14.33 -5.76
N VAL A 125 4.08 13.16 -6.21
CA VAL A 125 4.95 12.12 -6.79
C VAL A 125 4.52 11.84 -8.23
N HIS A 126 5.34 12.24 -9.20
CA HIS A 126 5.21 11.75 -10.57
C HIS A 126 5.84 10.35 -10.64
N TYR A 127 5.02 9.32 -10.53
CA TYR A 127 5.48 7.94 -10.42
C TYR A 127 5.53 7.28 -11.80
N ASP A 128 6.73 7.03 -12.30
CA ASP A 128 7.00 6.41 -13.59
C ASP A 128 7.19 4.88 -13.42
N ASN A 129 6.30 4.09 -14.03
CA ASN A 129 6.48 2.64 -14.13
C ASN A 129 7.40 2.30 -15.31
N ASP A 130 8.70 2.19 -15.05
CA ASP A 130 9.70 1.78 -16.03
C ASP A 130 10.04 0.27 -15.94
N LEU A 131 9.13 -0.54 -15.37
CA LEU A 131 9.26 -2.00 -15.30
C LEU A 131 8.98 -2.67 -16.66
N GLN A 132 9.75 -2.29 -17.68
CA GLN A 132 9.75 -2.85 -19.03
C GLN A 132 11.07 -3.53 -19.36
N GLY A 133 11.03 -4.54 -20.23
CA GLY A 133 12.23 -5.28 -20.64
C GLY A 133 12.83 -6.09 -19.48
N LEU A 134 11.99 -6.46 -18.51
CA LEU A 134 12.41 -7.19 -17.33
C LEU A 134 13.05 -8.52 -17.73
N THR A 135 14.12 -8.92 -17.04
CA THR A 135 14.82 -10.21 -17.24
C THR A 135 14.61 -11.18 -16.08
N ILE A 136 13.65 -10.88 -15.22
CA ILE A 136 13.32 -11.68 -14.04
C ILE A 136 12.40 -12.83 -14.48
N GLN A 137 12.60 -14.02 -13.92
CA GLN A 137 11.66 -15.13 -14.14
C GLN A 137 10.31 -14.79 -13.50
N ASP A 138 9.23 -15.06 -14.23
CA ASP A 138 7.86 -14.72 -13.85
C ASP A 138 7.46 -15.31 -12.50
N TYR A 139 6.61 -14.57 -11.81
CA TYR A 139 6.09 -14.84 -10.48
C TYR A 139 4.96 -15.87 -10.51
N TYR A 140 4.96 -16.74 -11.53
CA TYR A 140 3.85 -17.61 -11.88
C TYR A 140 3.22 -18.26 -10.65
N ASP A 141 2.02 -17.82 -10.31
CA ASP A 141 1.20 -18.51 -9.35
C ASP A 141 0.65 -19.79 -10.01
N PRO A 142 0.92 -20.99 -9.47
CA PRO A 142 0.27 -22.22 -9.89
C PRO A 142 -1.25 -22.14 -9.92
N ALA A 143 -1.87 -21.24 -9.13
CA ALA A 143 -3.29 -20.93 -9.20
C ALA A 143 -3.73 -20.50 -10.61
N PHE A 144 -2.86 -19.84 -11.39
CA PHE A 144 -3.08 -19.47 -12.79
C PHE A 144 -3.07 -20.68 -13.77
N THR A 145 -2.83 -21.91 -13.29
CA THR A 145 -2.86 -23.11 -14.13
C THR A 145 -4.31 -23.58 -14.34
N PRO A 146 -4.80 -23.71 -15.58
CA PRO A 146 -6.11 -24.29 -15.83
C PRO A 146 -6.24 -25.69 -15.23
N ASN A 147 -7.43 -26.07 -14.76
CA ASN A 147 -7.68 -27.38 -14.17
C ASN A 147 -7.25 -28.53 -15.12
N GLY A 148 -6.41 -29.45 -14.63
CA GLY A 148 -5.81 -30.53 -15.42
C GLY A 148 -4.59 -30.14 -16.27
N GLY A 149 -4.23 -28.85 -16.27
CA GLY A 149 -2.99 -28.32 -16.86
C GLY A 149 -1.77 -28.64 -16.00
N GLY A 150 -0.59 -28.69 -16.62
CA GLY A 150 0.67 -28.84 -15.91
C GLY A 150 1.15 -27.49 -15.40
N VAL A 151 1.42 -27.39 -14.10
CA VAL A 151 2.13 -26.25 -13.51
C VAL A 151 3.55 -26.21 -14.11
N PRO A 152 3.96 -25.12 -14.80
CA PRO A 152 5.27 -25.03 -15.42
C PRO A 152 6.36 -25.15 -14.37
N VAL A 153 7.33 -26.05 -14.57
CA VAL A 153 8.47 -26.22 -13.66
C VAL A 153 9.50 -25.08 -13.76
N TYR A 154 9.35 -24.23 -14.77
CA TYR A 154 10.14 -23.03 -14.98
C TYR A 154 9.16 -21.98 -15.46
N PRO A 155 8.80 -20.99 -14.64
CA PRO A 155 7.94 -19.92 -15.10
C PRO A 155 8.57 -19.22 -16.31
N PRO A 156 7.77 -18.67 -17.24
CA PRO A 156 8.30 -17.86 -18.34
C PRO A 156 9.02 -16.62 -17.80
N GLN A 157 9.71 -15.86 -18.64
CA GLN A 157 10.28 -14.58 -18.23
C GLN A 157 9.15 -13.54 -18.06
N LEU A 158 9.14 -12.83 -16.93
CA LEU A 158 8.35 -11.60 -16.78
C LEU A 158 9.08 -10.52 -17.57
N THR A 159 8.42 -9.96 -18.57
CA THR A 159 9.01 -8.93 -19.43
C THR A 159 8.51 -7.53 -19.10
N GLU A 160 7.39 -7.43 -18.39
CA GLU A 160 6.78 -6.19 -17.92
C GLU A 160 5.95 -6.44 -16.66
N SER A 161 5.75 -5.42 -15.82
CA SER A 161 4.95 -5.55 -14.58
C SER A 161 4.17 -4.26 -14.32
N PRO A 162 2.86 -4.34 -13.99
CA PRO A 162 2.11 -3.18 -13.51
C PRO A 162 2.53 -2.81 -12.08
N LEU A 163 2.23 -1.58 -11.64
CA LEU A 163 2.47 -1.16 -10.25
C LEU A 163 1.43 -0.14 -9.77
N ASN A 164 1.46 0.13 -8.48
CA ASN A 164 0.83 1.30 -7.87
C ASN A 164 1.71 1.77 -6.70
N LEU A 165 1.27 2.79 -5.95
CA LEU A 165 2.01 3.34 -4.83
C LEU A 165 1.08 3.46 -3.62
N HIS A 166 1.53 2.94 -2.48
CA HIS A 166 0.86 3.09 -1.20
C HIS A 166 1.72 3.90 -0.22
N THR A 167 1.11 4.84 0.49
CA THR A 167 1.71 5.57 1.61
C THR A 167 1.30 4.98 2.95
N HIS A 168 2.00 3.92 3.37
CA HIS A 168 1.68 3.14 4.56
C HIS A 168 1.60 4.00 5.83
N GLY A 169 0.40 4.02 6.42
CA GLY A 169 0.08 4.69 7.69
C GLY A 169 -0.33 6.15 7.56
N LEU A 170 -0.37 6.73 6.36
CA LEU A 170 -0.84 8.11 6.18
C LEU A 170 -2.36 8.22 6.27
N HIS A 171 -2.83 9.29 6.91
CA HIS A 171 -4.25 9.66 6.91
C HIS A 171 -4.50 10.58 5.71
N VAL A 172 -4.70 9.98 4.54
CA VAL A 172 -4.91 10.69 3.27
C VAL A 172 -6.06 10.04 2.50
N SER A 173 -6.61 10.76 1.52
CA SER A 173 -7.72 10.22 0.72
C SER A 173 -7.31 8.94 -0.01
N PRO A 174 -8.15 7.89 0.05
CA PRO A 174 -7.95 6.65 -0.70
C PRO A 174 -8.46 6.74 -2.15
N ALA A 175 -9.00 7.89 -2.56
CA ALA A 175 -9.62 8.09 -3.87
C ALA A 175 -8.66 8.72 -4.90
N GLY A 176 -9.12 8.81 -6.14
CA GLY A 176 -8.45 9.55 -7.20
C GLY A 176 -7.00 9.15 -7.43
N ASN A 177 -6.13 10.16 -7.53
CA ASN A 177 -4.68 10.01 -7.56
C ASN A 177 -4.02 10.33 -6.20
N ALA A 178 -4.65 9.99 -5.08
CA ALA A 178 -4.00 9.96 -3.77
C ALA A 178 -3.64 8.51 -3.40
N ASP A 179 -3.96 8.00 -2.21
CA ASP A 179 -3.56 6.65 -1.77
C ASP A 179 -4.47 5.52 -2.31
N ASN A 180 -4.84 5.62 -3.59
CA ASN A 180 -5.70 4.64 -4.26
C ASN A 180 -4.90 3.40 -4.68
N VAL A 181 -4.86 2.41 -3.80
CA VAL A 181 -4.18 1.12 -4.00
C VAL A 181 -4.91 0.17 -4.96
N LEU A 182 -6.11 0.53 -5.43
CA LEU A 182 -6.83 -0.26 -6.45
C LEU A 182 -6.39 0.11 -7.88
N LEU A 183 -5.60 1.18 -8.04
CA LEU A 183 -5.01 1.54 -9.33
C LEU A 183 -4.02 0.46 -9.79
N SER A 184 -3.88 0.37 -11.10
CA SER A 184 -2.83 -0.43 -11.73
C SER A 184 -2.27 0.32 -12.93
N ILE A 185 -1.03 0.78 -12.78
CA ILE A 185 -0.31 1.59 -13.74
C ILE A 185 0.46 0.64 -14.67
N PRO A 186 0.12 0.56 -15.97
CA PRO A 186 0.82 -0.31 -16.91
C PRO A 186 2.30 0.07 -17.08
N ALA A 187 3.12 -0.90 -17.48
CA ALA A 187 4.54 -0.66 -17.74
C ALA A 187 4.75 0.34 -18.89
N GLY A 188 5.66 1.28 -18.71
CA GLY A 188 5.93 2.40 -19.62
C GLY A 188 4.96 3.57 -19.50
N LEU A 189 4.02 3.50 -18.56
CA LEU A 189 3.15 4.61 -18.21
C LEU A 189 3.44 5.10 -16.77
N GLY A 190 3.03 6.31 -16.46
CA GLY A 190 3.18 6.93 -15.14
C GLY A 190 1.91 7.63 -14.70
N ASN A 191 1.78 7.79 -13.38
CA ASN A 191 0.70 8.50 -12.72
C ASN A 191 1.26 9.65 -11.87
N THR A 192 0.49 10.72 -11.66
CA THR A 192 0.88 11.78 -10.72
C THR A 192 0.04 11.67 -9.47
N TYR A 193 0.67 11.22 -8.39
CA TYR A 193 0.07 11.16 -7.08
C TYR A 193 0.16 12.50 -6.37
N THR A 194 -0.95 12.94 -5.75
CA THR A 194 -0.99 14.14 -4.91
C THR A 194 -1.57 13.78 -3.55
N TYR A 195 -0.76 13.93 -2.51
CA TYR A 195 -1.15 13.71 -1.13
C TYR A 195 -1.20 15.06 -0.42
N ASP A 196 -2.40 15.45 -0.01
CA ASP A 196 -2.62 16.58 0.89
C ASP A 196 -2.50 16.06 2.33
N VAL A 197 -1.32 16.18 2.93
CA VAL A 197 -1.08 15.68 4.29
C VAL A 197 -1.81 16.58 5.28
N PRO A 198 -2.73 16.05 6.11
CA PRO A 198 -3.48 16.86 7.05
C PRO A 198 -2.56 17.60 8.02
N SER A 199 -2.98 18.79 8.47
CA SER A 199 -2.29 19.49 9.56
C SER A 199 -2.39 18.76 10.90
N THR A 200 -3.34 17.83 11.01
CA THR A 200 -3.56 16.90 12.12
C THR A 200 -2.75 15.62 11.99
N MET A 201 -1.95 15.46 10.92
CA MET A 201 -1.10 14.28 10.78
C MET A 201 -0.03 14.26 11.90
N PRO A 202 0.12 13.17 12.65
CA PRO A 202 1.18 13.03 13.63
C PRO A 202 2.57 13.12 13.00
N ASN A 203 3.53 13.61 13.79
CA ASN A 203 4.92 13.57 13.37
C ASN A 203 5.44 12.16 13.60
N GLY A 204 6.14 11.56 12.63
CA GLY A 204 6.66 10.22 12.79
C GLY A 204 7.23 9.62 11.51
N LEU A 205 7.64 8.36 11.62
CA LEU A 205 8.14 7.55 10.51
C LEU A 205 7.04 6.62 9.96
N TYR A 206 6.79 6.81 8.69
CA TYR A 206 5.94 6.06 7.80
C TYR A 206 6.82 5.47 6.70
N TRP A 207 6.21 4.82 5.71
CA TRP A 207 6.94 4.28 4.58
C TRP A 207 6.03 4.18 3.36
N TYR A 208 6.61 3.92 2.19
CA TYR A 208 5.88 3.72 0.96
C TYR A 208 6.39 2.47 0.23
N HIS A 209 5.48 1.76 -0.42
CA HIS A 209 5.79 0.58 -1.21
C HIS A 209 4.74 0.37 -2.31
N SER A 210 5.01 -0.57 -3.22
CA SER A 210 3.97 -1.01 -4.16
C SER A 210 2.94 -1.87 -3.43
N HIS A 211 1.66 -1.70 -3.78
CA HIS A 211 0.51 -2.41 -3.23
C HIS A 211 -0.33 -3.01 -4.37
N ARG A 212 0.35 -3.48 -5.42
CA ARG A 212 -0.32 -4.10 -6.56
C ARG A 212 -0.69 -5.53 -6.17
N HIS A 213 -1.95 -5.74 -5.81
CA HIS A 213 -2.48 -7.07 -5.47
C HIS A 213 -2.03 -8.15 -6.47
N THR A 214 -1.64 -9.32 -5.94
CA THR A 214 -0.96 -10.46 -6.58
C THR A 214 0.53 -10.26 -6.89
N MET A 215 1.07 -9.07 -6.64
CA MET A 215 2.47 -8.69 -6.91
C MET A 215 3.13 -7.91 -5.77
N THR A 216 2.38 -7.56 -4.72
CA THR A 216 2.83 -6.66 -3.65
C THR A 216 4.07 -7.23 -2.97
N ALA A 217 4.06 -8.52 -2.66
CA ALA A 217 5.15 -9.20 -2.00
C ALA A 217 6.41 -9.25 -2.88
N GLN A 218 6.30 -9.61 -4.17
CA GLN A 218 7.41 -9.62 -5.12
C GLN A 218 8.01 -8.25 -5.30
N GLN A 219 7.18 -7.25 -5.58
CA GLN A 219 7.67 -5.91 -5.84
C GLN A 219 8.39 -5.31 -4.62
N THR A 220 7.86 -5.53 -3.42
CA THR A 220 8.49 -5.10 -2.17
C THR A 220 9.79 -5.86 -1.90
N TYR A 221 9.78 -7.20 -2.02
CA TYR A 221 10.96 -8.03 -1.83
C TYR A 221 12.09 -7.67 -2.80
N PHE A 222 11.77 -7.42 -4.07
CA PHE A 222 12.78 -7.03 -5.06
C PHE A 222 13.33 -5.61 -4.86
N GLY A 223 12.75 -4.79 -3.98
CA GLY A 223 13.34 -3.53 -3.51
C GLY A 223 12.46 -2.28 -3.64
N LEU A 224 11.20 -2.39 -4.10
CA LEU A 224 10.30 -1.24 -4.25
C LEU A 224 9.67 -0.77 -2.93
N ALA A 225 10.51 -0.43 -1.95
CA ALA A 225 10.13 0.20 -0.69
C ALA A 225 11.06 1.37 -0.32
N GLY A 226 10.52 2.39 0.35
CA GLY A 226 11.27 3.52 0.88
C GLY A 226 10.61 4.15 2.10
N LEU A 227 11.35 4.95 2.86
CA LEU A 227 10.85 5.58 4.07
C LEU A 227 10.07 6.87 3.77
N LEU A 228 9.12 7.22 4.62
CA LEU A 228 8.32 8.44 4.52
C LEU A 228 8.28 9.12 5.89
N GLU A 229 8.77 10.35 5.98
CA GLU A 229 8.74 11.15 7.20
C GLU A 229 7.62 12.19 7.10
N ILE A 230 6.71 12.15 8.06
CA ILE A 230 5.86 13.31 8.35
C ILE A 230 6.50 14.07 9.50
N GLY A 231 7.01 15.26 9.21
CA GLY A 231 7.67 16.09 10.18
C GLY A 231 8.98 15.50 10.71
N ARG A 232 9.08 15.30 12.03
CA ARG A 232 10.24 14.66 12.66
C ARG A 232 9.91 13.19 13.03
N PRO A 233 10.75 12.21 12.63
CA PRO A 233 10.45 10.79 12.86
C PRO A 233 10.46 10.37 14.33
N ASP A 234 11.04 11.19 15.22
CA ASP A 234 10.97 10.96 16.68
C ASP A 234 9.60 11.30 17.31
N GLY A 235 8.63 11.85 16.56
CA GLY A 235 7.38 12.36 17.13
C GLY A 235 7.35 13.86 17.35
N ASN A 236 8.40 14.58 16.90
CA ASN A 236 8.65 15.99 17.23
C ASN A 236 8.64 16.25 18.75
N LEU A 237 9.34 15.39 19.49
CA LEU A 237 9.35 15.41 20.94
C LEU A 237 10.05 16.67 21.47
N PRO A 238 9.42 17.46 22.36
CA PRO A 238 10.05 18.65 22.94
C PRO A 238 11.37 18.32 23.66
N LEU A 239 11.44 17.18 24.34
CA LEU A 239 12.65 16.74 25.04
C LEU A 239 13.81 16.44 24.07
N VAL A 240 13.52 15.77 22.95
CA VAL A 240 14.50 15.45 21.90
C VAL A 240 15.03 16.74 21.29
N THR A 241 14.14 17.66 20.92
CA THR A 241 14.51 18.95 20.32
C THR A 241 15.32 19.82 21.28
N LYS A 242 14.86 19.98 22.53
CA LYS A 242 15.53 20.81 23.55
C LYS A 242 16.95 20.33 23.84
N ASN A 243 17.14 19.01 23.90
CA ASN A 243 18.43 18.41 24.24
C ASN A 243 19.28 18.07 23.00
N HIS A 244 18.83 18.42 21.80
CA HIS A 244 19.54 18.12 20.54
C HIS A 244 19.90 16.63 20.39
N ILE A 245 18.99 15.76 20.82
CA ILE A 245 19.18 14.30 20.75
C ILE A 245 19.18 13.87 19.28
N PRO A 246 20.22 13.18 18.79
CA PRO A 246 20.24 12.68 17.42
C PRO A 246 19.13 11.65 17.17
N VAL A 247 18.62 11.65 15.94
CA VAL A 247 17.60 10.71 15.45
C VAL A 247 18.19 9.91 14.31
N ARG A 248 17.93 8.59 14.26
CA ARG A 248 18.44 7.67 13.24
C ARG A 248 17.30 6.86 12.64
N ASP A 249 17.12 6.95 11.34
CA ASP A 249 16.09 6.18 10.62
C ASP A 249 16.68 4.86 10.10
N MET A 250 16.00 3.75 10.38
CA MET A 250 16.49 2.40 10.14
C MET A 250 15.41 1.54 9.48
N ALA A 251 15.55 1.28 8.18
CA ALA A 251 14.74 0.32 7.44
C ALA A 251 15.38 -1.07 7.51
N ILE A 252 14.71 -2.04 8.12
CA ILE A 252 15.17 -3.43 8.21
C ILE A 252 14.50 -4.26 7.12
N GLN A 253 15.31 -4.92 6.30
CA GLN A 253 14.87 -5.84 5.25
C GLN A 253 15.79 -7.06 5.18
N TYR A 254 15.26 -8.23 4.83
CA TYR A 254 16.08 -9.39 4.49
C TYR A 254 16.38 -9.48 2.99
N ASN A 255 17.51 -10.08 2.66
CA ASN A 255 17.94 -10.38 1.30
C ASN A 255 18.44 -11.82 1.21
N TYR A 256 18.06 -12.52 0.14
CA TYR A 256 18.62 -13.81 -0.20
C TYR A 256 19.77 -13.66 -1.17
N VAL A 257 20.97 -14.04 -0.74
CA VAL A 257 22.19 -13.87 -1.52
C VAL A 257 23.00 -15.16 -1.50
N PHE A 258 22.66 -16.02 -2.46
CA PHE A 258 23.16 -17.38 -2.56
C PHE A 258 24.55 -17.44 -3.18
N ASP A 259 24.72 -17.01 -4.43
CA ASP A 259 26.03 -16.99 -5.10
C ASP A 259 26.65 -15.59 -5.04
N ARG A 260 27.78 -15.49 -4.34
CA ARG A 260 28.42 -14.21 -4.04
C ARG A 260 29.55 -13.82 -4.97
N LYS A 261 30.07 -14.75 -5.80
CA LYS A 261 31.19 -14.50 -6.73
C LYS A 261 31.25 -15.34 -8.03
N GLY A 262 30.25 -16.17 -8.29
CA GLY A 262 30.08 -16.96 -9.50
C GLY A 262 29.25 -16.23 -10.56
N ARG A 263 28.30 -16.92 -11.21
CA ARG A 263 27.42 -16.32 -12.23
C ARG A 263 26.01 -16.01 -11.71
N GLY A 264 25.71 -16.38 -10.47
CA GLY A 264 24.40 -16.28 -9.81
C GLY A 264 24.23 -15.05 -8.91
N HIS A 265 24.90 -13.93 -9.21
CA HIS A 265 24.71 -12.63 -8.54
C HIS A 265 23.34 -12.03 -8.84
N GLN A 266 22.26 -12.72 -8.50
CA GLN A 266 20.91 -12.31 -8.82
C GLN A 266 20.04 -12.36 -7.57
N LEU A 267 19.28 -11.30 -7.34
CA LEU A 267 18.19 -11.32 -6.38
C LEU A 267 17.13 -12.26 -6.92
N ASN A 268 16.55 -13.03 -6.02
CA ASN A 268 15.91 -14.27 -6.39
C ASN A 268 14.39 -14.24 -6.32
N ASN A 269 13.72 -15.08 -7.11
CA ASN A 269 12.27 -15.20 -7.05
C ASN A 269 11.84 -16.06 -5.86
N TYR A 270 11.23 -15.45 -4.84
CA TYR A 270 10.77 -16.19 -3.65
C TYR A 270 9.48 -17.03 -3.90
N SER A 271 8.75 -16.76 -4.99
CA SER A 271 7.38 -17.23 -5.20
C SER A 271 7.26 -18.57 -5.97
N TRP A 272 8.35 -19.23 -6.38
CA TRP A 272 8.31 -20.55 -7.06
C TRP A 272 9.38 -21.49 -6.45
N PRO A 273 9.12 -22.80 -6.18
CA PRO A 273 9.66 -23.58 -5.06
C PRO A 273 11.19 -23.61 -4.99
N GLN A 274 11.74 -23.02 -3.93
CA GLN A 274 13.18 -22.84 -3.66
C GLN A 274 13.33 -22.80 -2.13
N PHE A 275 14.41 -23.24 -1.46
CA PHE A 275 15.82 -22.90 -1.63
C PHE A 275 16.70 -24.03 -1.09
N VAL A 276 17.97 -24.06 -1.50
CA VAL A 276 18.92 -25.12 -1.19
C VAL A 276 20.29 -24.49 -0.98
N SER A 277 20.98 -24.86 0.08
CA SER A 277 22.25 -24.20 0.41
C SER A 277 23.35 -25.16 0.78
N THR A 278 24.61 -24.76 0.53
CA THR A 278 25.65 -25.74 0.29
C THR A 278 26.16 -26.51 1.52
N LEU A 279 26.48 -27.79 1.35
CA LEU A 279 26.88 -28.71 2.42
C LEU A 279 28.30 -28.58 2.94
N LYS A 280 29.21 -28.09 2.12
CA LYS A 280 30.61 -28.04 2.52
C LYS A 280 30.88 -26.62 2.98
N PRO A 281 31.24 -26.38 4.26
CA PRO A 281 31.72 -25.07 4.65
C PRO A 281 32.81 -24.61 3.69
N PRO A 282 32.83 -23.34 3.32
CA PRO A 282 33.89 -22.77 2.51
C PRO A 282 35.22 -22.91 3.25
N ASP A 283 36.23 -23.44 2.56
CA ASP A 283 37.57 -23.61 3.11
C ASP A 283 38.34 -22.28 2.99
N GLY A 284 38.84 -21.72 4.09
CA GLY A 284 39.76 -20.57 4.03
C GLY A 284 39.11 -19.29 3.47
N ALA A 285 39.73 -18.66 2.46
CA ALA A 285 39.26 -17.38 1.92
C ALA A 285 38.06 -17.52 0.98
N GLN A 286 37.42 -18.68 0.85
CA GLN A 286 36.44 -18.97 -0.20
C GLN A 286 35.20 -18.06 -0.21
N LEU A 287 34.76 -17.63 0.98
CA LEU A 287 33.71 -16.62 1.13
C LEU A 287 34.17 -15.17 0.90
N ALA A 288 35.46 -14.90 0.99
CA ALA A 288 36.12 -13.62 0.64
C ALA A 288 36.70 -13.56 -0.79
N ASP A 289 36.97 -14.71 -1.45
CA ASP A 289 37.59 -14.82 -2.80
C ASP A 289 36.72 -15.34 -3.98
N GLY A 290 35.76 -16.24 -3.75
CA GLY A 290 34.58 -16.44 -4.60
C GLY A 290 33.92 -17.74 -4.75
N THR A 291 34.57 -18.75 -4.23
CA THR A 291 34.34 -20.05 -4.80
C THR A 291 33.28 -20.84 -4.02
N TYR A 292 32.42 -20.15 -3.25
CA TYR A 292 31.36 -20.71 -2.41
C TYR A 292 29.95 -20.38 -2.94
N GLN A 293 29.05 -21.39 -3.08
CA GLN A 293 28.01 -21.38 -4.14
C GLN A 293 26.66 -22.10 -3.82
N PRO A 294 25.77 -21.58 -2.94
CA PRO A 294 24.32 -21.91 -2.79
C PRO A 294 23.45 -21.83 -4.09
N SER A 295 22.34 -22.58 -4.22
CA SER A 295 21.51 -22.71 -5.45
C SER A 295 20.05 -23.04 -5.21
N LEU A 296 19.21 -22.73 -6.18
CA LEU A 296 17.80 -23.05 -6.31
C LEU A 296 17.59 -24.44 -6.88
N ALA A 297 17.12 -25.36 -6.05
CA ALA A 297 16.51 -26.59 -6.52
C ALA A 297 15.05 -26.33 -6.83
N PRO A 298 14.58 -26.80 -7.99
CA PRO A 298 15.40 -27.36 -9.07
C PRO A 298 15.98 -26.29 -10.03
N VAL A 299 15.63 -25.01 -9.85
CA VAL A 299 15.56 -24.03 -10.94
C VAL A 299 16.92 -23.51 -11.48
N ASN A 300 17.95 -23.31 -10.66
CA ASN A 300 19.24 -22.75 -11.13
C ASN A 300 20.47 -23.59 -10.73
N ILE A 301 20.27 -24.84 -10.35
CA ILE A 301 21.38 -25.74 -9.97
C ILE A 301 22.42 -25.89 -11.07
N ALA A 302 22.06 -25.85 -12.35
CA ALA A 302 23.07 -25.90 -13.41
C ALA A 302 23.89 -24.60 -13.55
N ASP A 303 23.38 -23.47 -13.06
CA ASP A 303 24.06 -22.17 -13.17
C ASP A 303 25.11 -21.96 -12.07
N THR A 304 25.09 -22.80 -11.03
CA THR A 304 26.07 -22.80 -9.96
C THR A 304 27.28 -23.66 -10.28
N THR A 305 28.26 -23.68 -9.39
CA THR A 305 29.49 -24.46 -9.60
C THR A 305 29.20 -25.97 -9.53
N MET A 306 29.63 -26.69 -10.57
CA MET A 306 29.50 -28.15 -10.65
C MET A 306 30.11 -28.83 -9.40
N GLY A 307 29.35 -29.73 -8.77
CA GLY A 307 29.72 -30.38 -7.51
C GLY A 307 29.27 -29.66 -6.23
N ALA A 308 28.73 -28.45 -6.33
CA ALA A 308 28.10 -27.79 -5.20
C ALA A 308 26.91 -28.63 -4.70
N LYS A 309 26.88 -28.92 -3.41
CA LYS A 309 25.88 -29.79 -2.77
C LYS A 309 24.99 -28.95 -1.89
N TYR A 310 23.69 -29.19 -1.74
CA TYR A 310 22.77 -28.29 -1.05
C TYR A 310 21.73 -28.98 -0.15
N ILE A 311 21.33 -28.43 1.01
CA ILE A 311 20.18 -28.94 1.80
C ILE A 311 18.93 -28.08 1.64
N THR A 312 17.76 -28.72 1.56
CA THR A 312 16.46 -28.04 1.62
C THR A 312 15.41 -28.82 2.41
N PRO A 313 14.49 -28.13 3.11
CA PRO A 313 13.33 -28.76 3.77
C PRO A 313 12.26 -29.23 2.80
N TRP A 314 12.47 -29.06 1.49
CA TRP A 314 11.48 -29.34 0.47
C TRP A 314 11.67 -30.74 -0.14
N TYR A 315 10.71 -31.64 0.10
CA TYR A 315 10.64 -32.97 -0.50
C TYR A 315 9.30 -33.13 -1.26
N GLN A 316 9.29 -33.89 -2.37
CA GLN A 316 8.05 -34.15 -3.11
C GLN A 316 7.05 -34.93 -2.24
N GLY A 317 5.87 -34.35 -2.02
CA GLY A 317 4.79 -34.91 -1.20
C GLY A 317 3.55 -33.99 -1.21
N PRO A 318 2.35 -34.51 -0.88
CA PRO A 318 1.14 -33.70 -0.85
C PRO A 318 1.17 -32.67 0.27
N LEU A 319 0.47 -31.54 0.08
CA LEU A 319 0.17 -30.63 1.20
C LEU A 319 -0.61 -31.40 2.27
N SER A 320 -0.19 -31.23 3.52
CA SER A 320 -0.75 -31.92 4.67
C SER A 320 -0.82 -30.93 5.84
N PRO A 321 -1.75 -31.09 6.77
CA PRO A 321 -1.72 -30.33 8.02
C PRO A 321 -0.42 -30.54 8.84
N HIS A 322 0.33 -31.62 8.60
CA HIS A 322 1.66 -31.85 9.18
C HIS A 322 2.82 -31.36 8.29
N ASN A 323 2.54 -30.39 7.42
CA ASN A 323 3.49 -29.93 6.44
C ASN A 323 4.53 -28.98 7.06
N ASN A 324 5.74 -29.48 7.30
CA ASN A 324 6.87 -28.66 7.75
C ASN A 324 7.75 -28.15 6.59
N ARG A 325 7.23 -28.20 5.37
CA ARG A 325 7.94 -27.76 4.16
C ARG A 325 8.16 -26.25 4.19
N GLY A 326 9.40 -25.81 4.05
CA GLY A 326 9.73 -24.38 4.07
C GLY A 326 9.82 -23.80 5.48
N GLN A 327 9.52 -24.56 6.54
CA GLN A 327 9.60 -24.08 7.93
C GLN A 327 10.93 -23.38 8.25
N THR A 328 12.04 -23.91 7.73
CA THR A 328 13.40 -23.39 7.94
C THR A 328 13.92 -22.52 6.79
N GLN A 329 13.04 -21.97 5.94
CA GLN A 329 13.41 -21.22 4.72
C GLN A 329 14.20 -19.94 4.98
N PHE A 330 13.94 -19.25 6.09
CA PHE A 330 14.68 -18.04 6.48
C PHE A 330 15.90 -18.35 7.35
N MET A 331 16.13 -19.62 7.69
CA MET A 331 17.27 -20.03 8.48
C MET A 331 18.51 -20.11 7.59
N PRO A 332 19.59 -19.38 7.91
CA PRO A 332 20.87 -19.51 7.24
C PRO A 332 21.36 -20.94 7.31
N SER A 333 21.86 -21.46 6.21
CA SER A 333 22.04 -22.89 6.09
C SER A 333 23.24 -23.44 6.84
N ASN A 334 24.21 -22.58 7.15
CA ASN A 334 25.29 -22.92 8.08
C ASN A 334 24.77 -23.12 9.52
N LEU A 335 23.54 -22.68 9.85
CA LEU A 335 22.91 -22.93 11.15
C LEU A 335 22.00 -24.17 11.13
N ILE A 336 21.98 -24.91 10.01
CA ILE A 336 21.16 -26.09 9.80
C ILE A 336 22.05 -27.33 9.71
N GLY A 337 21.76 -28.34 10.53
CA GLY A 337 22.35 -29.68 10.40
C GLY A 337 21.55 -30.58 9.47
N PHE A 338 22.21 -31.56 8.83
CA PHE A 338 21.57 -32.60 8.01
C PHE A 338 22.17 -33.98 8.27
N ASP A 339 21.31 -34.98 8.39
CA ASP A 339 21.72 -36.37 8.62
C ASP A 339 20.98 -37.31 7.65
N SER A 340 21.72 -38.17 6.95
CA SER A 340 21.21 -39.23 6.09
C SER A 340 22.09 -40.48 6.22
N PRO A 341 21.65 -41.65 5.73
CA PRO A 341 22.48 -42.85 5.73
C PRO A 341 23.82 -42.70 4.99
N THR A 342 23.93 -41.78 4.04
CA THR A 342 25.11 -41.61 3.17
C THR A 342 25.92 -40.33 3.44
N GLU A 343 25.33 -39.32 4.08
CA GLU A 343 25.97 -38.02 4.32
C GLU A 343 25.52 -37.45 5.67
N LYS A 344 26.46 -36.85 6.43
CA LYS A 344 26.20 -36.13 7.68
C LYS A 344 26.87 -34.76 7.66
N ILE A 345 26.12 -33.74 8.05
CA ILE A 345 26.49 -32.33 7.92
C ILE A 345 26.07 -31.68 9.20
N ARG A 346 27.03 -31.05 9.86
CA ARG A 346 26.75 -30.32 11.09
C ARG A 346 26.59 -28.84 10.78
N GLU A 347 25.84 -28.18 11.63
CA GLU A 347 25.86 -26.74 11.72
C GLU A 347 27.30 -26.24 11.91
N ASP A 348 27.62 -25.14 11.25
CA ASP A 348 28.89 -24.43 11.34
C ASP A 348 28.65 -22.99 11.82
N PRO A 349 28.58 -22.78 13.14
CA PRO A 349 28.46 -21.44 13.70
C PRO A 349 29.76 -20.65 13.67
N SER A 350 30.88 -21.26 13.26
CA SER A 350 32.13 -20.52 13.10
C SER A 350 32.14 -19.65 11.84
N LEU A 351 31.19 -19.88 10.93
CA LEU A 351 30.97 -19.05 9.76
C LEU A 351 30.48 -17.64 10.15
N PRO A 352 31.21 -16.59 9.78
CA PRO A 352 30.79 -15.21 10.01
C PRO A 352 29.40 -14.88 9.45
N GLU A 353 28.63 -14.05 10.15
CA GLU A 353 27.24 -13.73 9.77
C GLU A 353 27.15 -13.01 8.42
N ASN A 354 28.18 -12.21 8.12
CA ASN A 354 28.33 -11.49 6.87
C ASN A 354 28.49 -12.41 5.67
N GLU A 355 28.61 -13.72 5.87
CA GLU A 355 28.78 -14.74 4.85
C GLU A 355 27.59 -15.73 4.76
N ARG A 356 26.50 -15.47 5.48
CA ARG A 356 25.25 -16.27 5.49
C ARG A 356 24.40 -16.04 4.24
N ASP A 357 23.73 -17.07 3.75
CA ASP A 357 22.87 -17.04 2.55
C ASP A 357 21.56 -16.24 2.74
N VAL A 358 21.08 -16.12 3.98
CA VAL A 358 19.96 -15.23 4.37
C VAL A 358 20.52 -14.13 5.24
N GLN A 359 20.22 -12.87 4.90
CA GLN A 359 20.80 -11.73 5.59
C GLN A 359 19.78 -10.65 5.85
N PHE A 360 19.78 -10.15 7.08
CA PHE A 360 19.00 -8.98 7.46
C PHE A 360 19.90 -7.75 7.44
N THR A 361 19.42 -6.69 6.80
CA THR A 361 20.16 -5.45 6.55
C THR A 361 19.45 -4.27 7.18
N VAL A 362 20.19 -3.22 7.51
CA VAL A 362 19.67 -1.93 7.98
C VAL A 362 20.01 -0.87 6.94
N ASN A 363 19.00 -0.25 6.34
CA ASN A 363 19.13 0.68 5.22
C ASN A 363 19.94 0.06 4.05
N GLY A 364 19.71 -1.23 3.75
CA GLY A 364 20.45 -1.98 2.74
C GLY A 364 21.90 -2.32 3.11
N GLN A 365 22.36 -1.96 4.31
CA GLN A 365 23.72 -2.23 4.81
C GLN A 365 23.73 -3.44 5.74
N PHE A 366 24.75 -4.27 5.64
CA PHE A 366 24.89 -5.42 6.53
C PHE A 366 25.78 -5.07 7.73
N GLN A 367 25.23 -5.17 8.94
CA GLN A 367 25.93 -4.92 10.20
C GLN A 367 26.74 -3.62 10.26
N PRO A 368 26.17 -2.47 9.86
CA PRO A 368 26.92 -1.22 9.85
C PRO A 368 27.44 -0.83 11.25
N GLU A 369 28.56 -0.10 11.28
CA GLU A 369 29.10 0.54 12.47
C GLU A 369 28.48 1.93 12.67
N LEU A 370 27.92 2.20 13.86
CA LEU A 370 27.44 3.52 14.26
C LEU A 370 28.30 4.07 15.39
N LYS A 371 29.01 5.18 15.15
CA LYS A 371 29.84 5.80 16.20
C LYS A 371 29.01 6.71 17.08
N ILE A 372 28.97 6.42 18.38
CA ILE A 372 28.20 7.17 19.38
C ILE A 372 29.09 7.48 20.58
N LYS A 373 29.03 8.71 21.10
CA LYS A 373 29.84 9.08 22.28
C LYS A 373 29.37 8.31 23.52
N PRO A 374 30.28 7.84 24.39
CA PRO A 374 29.91 7.21 25.65
C PRO A 374 28.89 8.01 26.44
N GLY A 375 27.83 7.35 26.94
CA GLY A 375 26.75 7.98 27.68
C GLY A 375 25.74 8.80 26.86
N GLN A 376 25.92 8.94 25.54
CA GLN A 376 25.00 9.70 24.70
C GLN A 376 23.69 8.95 24.50
N THR A 377 22.57 9.65 24.68
CA THR A 377 21.26 9.17 24.24
C THR A 377 21.00 9.58 22.79
N GLU A 378 20.46 8.67 21.98
CA GLU A 378 19.91 8.89 20.65
C GLU A 378 18.47 8.34 20.59
N VAL A 379 17.69 8.75 19.58
CA VAL A 379 16.42 8.09 19.21
C VAL A 379 16.67 7.30 17.93
N TRP A 380 16.45 5.99 17.96
CA TRP A 380 16.46 5.16 16.76
C TRP A 380 15.03 4.87 16.34
N VAL A 381 14.70 5.14 15.09
CA VAL A 381 13.39 4.92 14.52
C VAL A 381 13.48 3.77 13.53
N VAL A 382 12.98 2.62 13.94
CA VAL A 382 13.19 1.33 13.28
C VAL A 382 11.91 0.92 12.57
N ALA A 383 11.98 0.67 11.27
CA ALA A 383 10.89 0.19 10.42
C ALA A 383 11.21 -1.20 9.87
N ASN A 384 10.32 -2.16 10.07
CA ASN A 384 10.42 -3.44 9.35
C ASN A 384 9.72 -3.31 7.99
N ILE A 385 10.50 -3.13 6.94
CA ILE A 385 10.00 -2.99 5.55
C ILE A 385 10.04 -4.31 4.78
N SER A 386 10.17 -5.43 5.49
CA SER A 386 10.15 -6.77 4.88
C SER A 386 8.73 -7.15 4.47
N ASP A 387 8.63 -7.91 3.38
CA ASP A 387 7.37 -8.47 2.87
C ASP A 387 6.72 -9.50 3.81
N ILE A 388 7.53 -10.32 4.51
CA ILE A 388 7.01 -11.44 5.33
C ILE A 388 7.71 -11.56 6.69
N ALA A 389 8.97 -11.15 6.81
CA ALA A 389 9.82 -11.56 7.93
C ALA A 389 9.46 -10.90 9.27
N TYR A 390 9.28 -11.73 10.31
CA TYR A 390 9.11 -11.27 11.68
C TYR A 390 10.45 -11.04 12.35
N MET A 391 10.55 -9.92 13.07
CA MET A 391 11.79 -9.52 13.72
C MET A 391 11.55 -9.34 15.20
N THR A 392 12.41 -9.91 16.03
CA THR A 392 12.47 -9.61 17.46
C THR A 392 13.85 -9.09 17.76
N VAL A 393 13.97 -7.89 18.31
CA VAL A 393 15.26 -7.24 18.57
C VAL A 393 15.55 -7.13 20.06
N ARG A 394 16.84 -7.06 20.40
CA ARG A 394 17.38 -6.82 21.75
C ARG A 394 18.59 -5.91 21.67
N LEU A 395 18.78 -5.09 22.71
CA LEU A 395 20.01 -4.34 22.96
C LEU A 395 20.94 -5.15 23.86
N THR A 396 22.24 -5.18 23.55
CA THR A 396 23.25 -5.89 24.34
C THR A 396 24.49 -5.02 24.53
N GLU A 397 24.84 -4.74 25.79
CA GLU A 397 26.09 -4.07 26.17
C GLU A 397 27.24 -5.10 26.21
N THR A 398 28.27 -4.94 25.39
CA THR A 398 29.31 -5.98 25.27
C THR A 398 30.24 -6.05 26.47
N ALA A 399 30.45 -4.95 27.20
CA ALA A 399 31.32 -4.91 28.38
C ALA A 399 30.70 -5.64 29.59
N THR A 400 29.38 -5.62 29.71
CA THR A 400 28.66 -6.12 30.89
C THR A 400 27.85 -7.39 30.60
N GLY A 401 27.46 -7.60 29.34
CA GLY A 401 26.46 -8.59 28.95
C GLY A 401 25.02 -8.20 29.33
N ASN A 402 24.81 -6.98 29.82
CA ASN A 402 23.48 -6.50 30.19
C ASN A 402 22.62 -6.26 28.96
N HIS A 403 21.31 -6.42 29.14
CA HIS A 403 20.30 -6.11 28.13
C HIS A 403 19.44 -4.93 28.60
N PRO A 404 19.70 -3.71 28.10
CA PRO A 404 18.87 -2.55 28.42
C PRO A 404 17.42 -2.79 28.05
N LYS A 405 16.51 -2.28 28.88
CA LYS A 405 15.07 -2.30 28.57
C LYS A 405 14.74 -1.21 27.55
N PHE A 406 13.93 -1.53 26.55
CA PHE A 406 13.49 -0.57 25.53
C PHE A 406 12.62 0.53 26.13
N SER A 407 12.97 1.78 25.87
CA SER A 407 12.11 2.94 26.15
C SER A 407 11.48 3.38 24.83
N ILE A 408 10.20 3.04 24.64
CA ILE A 408 9.46 3.34 23.40
C ILE A 408 8.84 4.73 23.52
N VAL A 409 9.03 5.57 22.50
CA VAL A 409 8.50 6.93 22.45
C VAL A 409 7.49 7.14 21.34
N GLY A 410 7.36 6.19 20.41
CA GLY A 410 6.32 6.17 19.38
C GLY A 410 6.27 4.83 18.67
N GLN A 411 5.15 4.56 18.01
CA GLN A 411 4.91 3.37 17.20
C GLN A 411 4.09 3.75 15.96
N ASP A 412 4.40 3.17 14.80
CA ASP A 412 3.64 3.31 13.55
C ASP A 412 3.38 4.76 13.14
N GLY A 413 4.38 5.63 13.32
CA GLY A 413 4.28 7.06 13.03
C GLY A 413 3.59 7.89 14.12
N ASN A 414 3.04 7.26 15.16
CA ASN A 414 2.36 7.93 16.26
C ASN A 414 3.26 8.04 17.49
N PRO A 415 3.51 9.25 18.03
CA PRO A 415 4.19 9.39 19.30
C PRO A 415 3.30 8.91 20.44
N TYR A 416 3.93 8.30 21.45
CA TYR A 416 3.24 7.94 22.67
C TYR A 416 2.99 9.18 23.52
N LEU A 417 1.92 9.15 24.33
CA LEU A 417 1.68 10.17 25.36
C LEU A 417 2.73 10.09 26.48
N GLN A 418 3.17 8.88 26.80
CA GLN A 418 4.16 8.57 27.83
C GLN A 418 5.15 7.53 27.34
N VAL A 419 6.39 7.57 27.84
CA VAL A 419 7.39 6.55 27.53
C VAL A 419 6.85 5.16 27.88
N GLY A 420 6.78 4.31 26.86
CA GLY A 420 6.28 2.95 26.94
C GLY A 420 7.36 1.88 27.11
N ARG A 421 6.90 0.65 27.30
CA ARG A 421 7.68 -0.59 27.26
C ARG A 421 7.03 -1.57 26.27
N PRO A 422 7.77 -2.56 25.76
CA PRO A 422 7.16 -3.70 25.08
C PRO A 422 6.01 -4.29 25.90
N VAL A 423 4.88 -4.61 25.25
CA VAL A 423 3.66 -5.11 25.89
C VAL A 423 3.87 -6.47 26.54
N TYR A 424 4.71 -7.31 25.93
CA TYR A 424 5.07 -8.63 26.42
C TYR A 424 6.49 -8.66 26.98
N GLY A 425 6.74 -9.60 27.88
CA GLY A 425 8.07 -9.88 28.43
C GLY A 425 8.52 -8.87 29.50
N ASP A 426 9.82 -8.82 29.74
CA ASP A 426 10.44 -7.99 30.79
C ASP A 426 10.89 -6.60 30.30
N GLY A 427 10.65 -6.31 29.02
CA GLY A 427 11.03 -5.09 28.32
C GLY A 427 12.40 -5.12 27.63
N THR A 428 13.14 -6.23 27.68
CA THR A 428 14.47 -6.36 27.04
C THR A 428 14.43 -6.79 25.57
N THR A 429 13.26 -7.24 25.10
CA THR A 429 13.02 -7.63 23.71
C THR A 429 11.85 -6.86 23.13
N LEU A 430 11.91 -6.54 21.84
CA LEU A 430 10.87 -5.83 21.10
C LEU A 430 10.55 -6.60 19.82
N ALA A 431 9.30 -7.03 19.66
CA ALA A 431 8.83 -7.61 18.41
C ALA A 431 8.45 -6.47 17.44
N ILE A 432 8.93 -6.56 16.21
CA ILE A 432 8.66 -5.65 15.10
C ILE A 432 8.13 -6.51 13.95
N PRO A 433 6.82 -6.79 13.92
CA PRO A 433 6.19 -7.48 12.80
C PRO A 433 6.44 -6.75 11.47
N PRO A 434 6.27 -7.41 10.31
CA PRO A 434 6.24 -6.74 9.01
C PRO A 434 5.37 -5.47 9.06
N ALA A 435 5.87 -4.39 8.46
CA ALA A 435 5.29 -3.04 8.41
C ALA A 435 5.27 -2.20 9.69
N SER A 436 5.57 -2.77 10.86
CA SER A 436 5.58 -1.99 12.09
C SER A 436 6.82 -1.09 12.18
N ARG A 437 6.63 0.09 12.79
CA ARG A 437 7.69 1.06 13.07
C ARG A 437 7.72 1.40 14.55
N TYR A 438 8.91 1.59 15.11
CA TYR A 438 9.10 2.00 16.49
C TYR A 438 10.14 3.10 16.62
N ALA A 439 9.80 4.19 17.32
CA ALA A 439 10.78 5.14 17.81
C ALA A 439 11.21 4.74 19.23
N ILE A 440 12.50 4.45 19.41
CA ILE A 440 13.08 3.98 20.69
C ILE A 440 14.20 4.91 21.15
N ALA A 441 14.18 5.28 22.42
CA ALA A 441 15.29 5.98 23.05
C ALA A 441 16.37 4.98 23.48
N VAL A 442 17.60 5.20 23.02
CA VAL A 442 18.74 4.30 23.22
C VAL A 442 19.90 5.09 23.82
N THR A 443 20.54 4.58 24.87
CA THR A 443 21.69 5.24 25.51
C THR A 443 22.94 4.38 25.37
N MET A 444 23.99 4.97 24.81
CA MET A 444 25.30 4.33 24.67
C MET A 444 25.90 4.05 26.05
N PRO A 445 26.39 2.83 26.35
CA PRO A 445 27.10 2.55 27.58
C PRO A 445 28.38 3.38 27.71
N ASN A 446 28.88 3.53 28.93
CA ASN A 446 30.14 4.24 29.17
C ASN A 446 31.36 3.45 28.68
N ASP A 447 31.27 2.12 28.70
CA ASP A 447 32.33 1.19 28.32
C ASP A 447 31.78 0.11 27.40
N GLY A 448 32.56 -0.28 26.39
CA GLY A 448 32.20 -1.31 25.41
C GLY A 448 31.26 -0.82 24.30
N ASP A 449 30.79 -1.77 23.50
CA ASP A 449 29.89 -1.53 22.39
C ASP A 449 28.44 -1.74 22.84
N LEU A 450 27.50 -1.13 22.11
CA LEU A 450 26.08 -1.44 22.17
C LEU A 450 25.65 -2.12 20.88
N VAL A 451 25.08 -3.32 20.98
CA VAL A 451 24.68 -4.12 19.83
C VAL A 451 23.16 -4.21 19.78
N LEU A 452 22.57 -3.94 18.61
CA LEU A 452 21.19 -4.34 18.31
C LEU A 452 21.24 -5.67 17.55
N GLU A 453 20.53 -6.66 18.05
CA GLU A 453 20.57 -8.03 17.54
C GLU A 453 19.20 -8.69 17.58
N PHE A 454 19.03 -9.73 16.78
CA PHE A 454 18.00 -10.74 16.94
C PHE A 454 18.48 -11.77 17.97
N PRO A 455 17.91 -11.77 19.19
CA PRO A 455 18.33 -12.67 20.25
C PRO A 455 17.72 -14.07 20.07
N PRO A 456 18.30 -15.13 20.65
CA PRO A 456 17.63 -16.42 20.73
C PRO A 456 16.28 -16.32 21.49
N ASP A 457 15.21 -16.95 20.99
CA ASP A 457 13.95 -17.07 21.73
C ASP A 457 14.14 -18.11 22.85
N PRO A 458 13.96 -17.75 24.13
CA PRO A 458 14.09 -18.70 25.25
C PRO A 458 13.05 -19.83 25.21
N ARG A 459 11.99 -19.70 24.40
CA ARG A 459 10.94 -20.71 24.20
C ARG A 459 11.17 -21.57 22.96
N ALA A 460 12.18 -21.26 22.14
CA ALA A 460 12.46 -22.03 20.94
C ALA A 460 12.73 -23.50 21.30
N THR A 461 12.21 -24.40 20.48
CA THR A 461 12.45 -25.84 20.58
C THR A 461 13.20 -26.35 19.37
N LYS A 462 13.84 -27.52 19.50
CA LYS A 462 14.69 -28.06 18.44
C LYS A 462 13.80 -28.44 17.25
N ILE A 463 14.10 -27.90 16.08
CA ILE A 463 13.41 -28.28 14.84
C ILE A 463 14.06 -29.54 14.28
N VAL A 464 13.23 -30.51 13.88
CA VAL A 464 13.65 -31.76 13.24
C VAL A 464 12.66 -32.09 12.12
N ASN A 465 13.07 -31.90 10.88
CA ASN A 465 12.21 -32.06 9.70
C ASN A 465 12.81 -33.02 8.67
N PRO A 466 12.01 -33.69 7.82
CA PRO A 466 12.53 -34.30 6.61
C PRO A 466 13.18 -33.24 5.72
N GLY A 467 14.25 -33.62 5.03
CA GLY A 467 14.90 -32.76 4.04
C GLY A 467 15.59 -33.55 2.96
N VAL A 468 16.01 -32.84 1.92
CA VAL A 468 16.78 -33.42 0.81
C VAL A 468 18.11 -32.71 0.66
N LEU A 469 19.08 -33.49 0.21
CA LEU A 469 20.39 -33.06 -0.21
C LEU A 469 20.49 -33.16 -1.74
N TYR A 470 20.62 -32.03 -2.43
CA TYR A 470 20.92 -31.97 -3.87
C TYR A 470 22.42 -31.85 -4.16
N THR A 471 22.88 -32.34 -5.31
CA THR A 471 24.25 -32.06 -5.80
C THR A 471 24.20 -31.62 -7.25
N ASN A 472 24.80 -30.46 -7.56
CA ASN A 472 24.96 -30.00 -8.93
C ASN A 472 25.84 -30.99 -9.71
N ASN A 473 25.26 -31.59 -10.74
CA ASN A 473 25.94 -32.52 -11.66
C ASN A 473 26.09 -31.94 -13.08
N GLY A 474 25.94 -30.62 -13.25
CA GLY A 474 25.95 -29.93 -14.54
C GLY A 474 24.62 -30.03 -15.31
N THR A 475 23.53 -30.43 -14.65
CA THR A 475 22.20 -30.55 -15.26
C THR A 475 21.14 -29.87 -14.41
N ASN A 476 20.01 -29.52 -15.02
CA ASN A 476 18.83 -29.00 -14.33
C ASN A 476 18.08 -30.06 -13.49
N ASN A 477 18.54 -31.32 -13.52
CA ASN A 477 17.92 -32.46 -12.82
C ASN A 477 18.94 -33.10 -11.87
N PRO A 478 19.24 -32.45 -10.73
CA PRO A 478 20.21 -32.96 -9.76
C PRO A 478 19.69 -34.22 -9.05
N PRO A 479 20.56 -35.18 -8.73
CA PRO A 479 20.22 -36.28 -7.83
C PRO A 479 19.97 -35.76 -6.40
N ALA A 480 18.91 -36.25 -5.75
CA ALA A 480 18.52 -35.91 -4.38
C ALA A 480 18.77 -37.08 -3.41
N VAL A 481 19.27 -36.79 -2.20
CA VAL A 481 19.39 -37.74 -1.09
C VAL A 481 18.43 -37.33 0.02
N LEU A 482 17.56 -38.23 0.46
CA LEU A 482 16.63 -37.97 1.58
C LEU A 482 17.33 -38.15 2.93
N GLY A 483 17.05 -37.23 3.85
CA GLY A 483 17.56 -37.23 5.22
C GLY A 483 16.72 -36.37 6.16
N THR A 484 17.33 -35.97 7.27
CA THR A 484 16.72 -35.18 8.34
C THR A 484 17.46 -33.87 8.52
N LEU A 485 16.73 -32.77 8.51
CA LEU A 485 17.17 -31.42 8.86
C LEU A 485 16.99 -31.13 10.34
N THR A 486 17.96 -30.44 10.94
CA THR A 486 17.87 -30.00 12.34
C THR A 486 18.33 -28.56 12.54
N VAL A 487 17.58 -27.79 13.33
CA VAL A 487 17.98 -26.45 13.78
C VAL A 487 18.03 -26.44 15.32
N ASP A 488 19.18 -26.03 15.86
CA ASP A 488 19.36 -25.86 17.30
C ASP A 488 18.55 -24.63 17.79
N PRO A 489 17.78 -24.75 18.88
CA PRO A 489 17.00 -23.63 19.45
C PRO A 489 17.76 -22.32 19.61
N LYS A 490 19.06 -22.37 19.92
CA LYS A 490 19.87 -21.16 20.14
C LYS A 490 20.04 -20.28 18.90
N TYR A 491 19.74 -20.80 17.72
CA TYR A 491 19.77 -20.07 16.45
C TYR A 491 18.41 -19.52 16.05
N ILE A 492 17.35 -19.84 16.78
CA ILE A 492 15.98 -19.41 16.46
C ILE A 492 15.67 -18.16 17.28
N SER A 493 15.46 -17.04 16.61
CA SER A 493 15.07 -15.77 17.24
C SER A 493 13.57 -15.59 17.36
N TYR A 494 12.83 -16.11 16.39
CA TYR A 494 11.37 -16.04 16.37
C TYR A 494 10.80 -17.22 15.61
N ALA A 495 9.66 -17.72 16.09
CA ALA A 495 8.81 -18.67 15.38
C ALA A 495 7.42 -18.05 15.29
N ASP A 496 6.86 -18.04 14.10
CA ASP A 496 5.68 -17.25 13.80
C ASP A 496 4.37 -18.06 13.69
N GLY A 497 4.44 -19.33 14.07
CA GLY A 497 3.40 -20.33 13.84
C GLY A 497 3.78 -21.35 12.76
N PHE A 498 4.59 -20.93 11.79
CA PHE A 498 5.13 -21.78 10.73
C PHE A 498 6.64 -21.55 10.51
N PHE A 499 7.04 -20.41 9.96
CA PHE A 499 8.45 -20.10 9.71
C PHE A 499 9.24 -19.85 11.00
N VAL A 500 10.52 -20.19 10.94
CA VAL A 500 11.51 -19.82 11.96
C VAL A 500 12.54 -18.85 11.40
N PHE A 501 12.85 -17.82 12.19
CA PHE A 501 13.78 -16.75 11.83
C PHE A 501 15.07 -16.83 12.66
N PRO A 502 16.23 -16.47 12.09
CA PRO A 502 17.52 -16.68 12.71
C PRO A 502 17.90 -15.61 13.73
N THR A 503 18.85 -15.95 14.60
CA THR A 503 19.63 -14.94 15.34
C THR A 503 20.64 -14.26 14.43
N GLN A 504 20.83 -12.95 14.61
CA GLN A 504 21.77 -12.14 13.82
C GLN A 504 22.06 -10.81 14.54
N THR A 505 23.30 -10.32 14.47
CA THR A 505 23.59 -8.90 14.74
C THR A 505 23.04 -8.04 13.61
N LEU A 506 22.44 -6.89 13.94
CA LEU A 506 21.92 -5.92 12.98
C LEU A 506 22.78 -4.68 12.84
N ILE A 507 23.17 -4.08 13.96
CA ILE A 507 24.00 -2.87 14.00
C ILE A 507 24.90 -2.93 15.25
N ARG A 508 26.13 -2.44 15.11
CA ARG A 508 27.08 -2.32 16.21
C ARG A 508 27.39 -0.85 16.43
N ALA A 509 26.94 -0.31 17.56
CA ALA A 509 27.33 1.02 17.99
C ALA A 509 28.63 0.97 18.79
N THR A 510 29.65 1.71 18.36
CA THR A 510 30.99 1.73 18.97
C THR A 510 31.29 3.10 19.60
N PRO A 511 32.14 3.14 20.65
CA PRO A 511 32.50 4.40 21.30
C PRO A 511 33.19 5.40 20.37
N ASP A 512 32.57 6.57 20.19
CA ASP A 512 33.26 7.74 19.61
C ASP A 512 34.14 8.41 20.67
N THR A 513 35.45 8.24 20.53
CA THR A 513 36.46 8.81 21.46
C THR A 513 36.68 10.32 21.30
N SER A 514 35.95 10.99 20.39
CA SER A 514 36.06 12.44 20.18
C SER A 514 35.52 13.29 21.34
N GLY A 515 34.77 12.70 22.29
CA GLY A 515 34.26 13.38 23.47
C GLY A 515 33.31 12.54 24.32
N GLN A 516 32.64 13.17 25.28
CA GLN A 516 31.60 12.55 26.12
C GLN A 516 30.21 12.89 25.59
N GLY A 517 29.29 11.93 25.69
CA GLY A 517 27.89 12.07 25.31
C GLY A 517 27.05 12.78 26.36
N GLN A 518 25.87 13.22 25.97
CA GLN A 518 24.85 13.70 26.90
C GLN A 518 23.80 12.60 27.12
N THR A 519 23.68 12.14 28.37
CA THR A 519 22.62 11.22 28.78
C THR A 519 21.32 12.00 28.98
N THR A 520 20.24 11.54 28.36
CA THR A 520 18.88 11.99 28.64
C THR A 520 18.03 10.79 29.02
N ALA A 521 17.39 10.84 30.19
CA ALA A 521 16.53 9.75 30.65
C ALA A 521 15.18 9.75 29.92
N PHE A 522 14.72 8.55 29.58
CA PHE A 522 13.37 8.24 29.11
C PHE A 522 12.81 7.14 30.00
N GLU A 523 12.21 7.54 31.12
CA GLU A 523 11.71 6.62 32.15
C GLU A 523 10.25 6.21 31.87
N PRO A 524 9.85 4.95 32.12
CA PRO A 524 8.47 4.51 31.88
C PRO A 524 7.44 5.39 32.58
N GLY A 525 6.38 5.77 31.85
CA GLY A 525 5.34 6.67 32.36
C GLY A 525 5.71 8.15 32.35
N GLN A 526 6.93 8.53 31.95
CA GLN A 526 7.30 9.92 31.71
C GLN A 526 6.49 10.50 30.56
N ASN A 527 5.83 11.65 30.78
CA ASN A 527 5.12 12.37 29.73
C ASN A 527 6.08 12.82 28.62
N LEU A 528 5.63 12.66 27.39
CA LEU A 528 6.40 13.00 26.18
C LEU A 528 6.01 14.35 25.58
N ASP A 529 4.83 14.88 25.92
CA ASP A 529 4.31 16.19 25.51
C ASP A 529 4.33 16.43 23.98
N ALA A 530 4.27 15.35 23.18
CA ALA A 530 4.08 15.41 21.73
C ALA A 530 2.60 15.38 21.35
N TYR A 531 2.30 15.94 20.17
CA TYR A 531 1.00 15.81 19.55
C TYR A 531 0.83 14.39 18.97
N THR A 532 -0.31 13.77 19.25
CA THR A 532 -0.71 12.46 18.71
C THR A 532 -2.15 12.57 18.17
N SER A 533 -2.45 11.79 17.14
CA SER A 533 -3.82 11.56 16.62
C SER A 533 -4.65 10.70 17.58
N PHE A 534 -4.02 10.08 18.59
CA PHE A 534 -4.67 9.08 19.42
C PHE A 534 -5.92 9.62 20.13
N VAL A 535 -7.03 8.93 19.89
CA VAL A 535 -8.29 9.08 20.60
C VAL A 535 -8.56 7.80 21.38
N ASP A 536 -8.92 7.92 22.66
CA ASP A 536 -9.27 6.75 23.48
C ASP A 536 -10.66 6.22 23.12
N THR A 537 -10.73 5.41 22.08
CA THR A 537 -11.96 4.75 21.62
C THR A 537 -12.50 3.70 22.60
N ALA A 538 -11.73 3.28 23.61
CA ALA A 538 -12.17 2.31 24.61
C ALA A 538 -13.31 2.84 25.50
N VAL A 539 -13.40 4.17 25.67
CA VAL A 539 -14.50 4.82 26.42
C VAL A 539 -15.71 5.18 25.55
N MET A 540 -15.58 5.03 24.22
CA MET A 540 -16.65 5.29 23.26
C MET A 540 -17.60 4.10 23.14
N THR A 541 -18.80 4.33 22.62
CA THR A 541 -19.77 3.27 22.31
C THR A 541 -19.65 2.91 20.83
N PRO A 542 -19.25 1.66 20.48
CA PRO A 542 -19.18 1.25 19.08
C PRO A 542 -20.56 1.29 18.43
N ALA A 543 -20.66 1.94 17.26
CA ALA A 543 -21.85 1.92 16.41
C ALA A 543 -22.10 0.52 15.84
N VAL A 544 -21.01 -0.20 15.52
CA VAL A 544 -21.04 -1.57 15.01
C VAL A 544 -19.99 -2.42 15.74
N LYS A 545 -20.32 -3.68 16.00
CA LYS A 545 -19.37 -4.72 16.41
C LYS A 545 -19.26 -5.75 15.30
N ARG A 546 -18.05 -6.01 14.83
CA ARG A 546 -17.77 -6.91 13.71
C ARG A 546 -16.90 -8.07 14.18
N ALA A 547 -17.16 -9.25 13.64
CA ALA A 547 -16.29 -10.41 13.76
C ALA A 547 -15.70 -10.70 12.39
N LEU A 548 -14.39 -10.91 12.34
CA LEU A 548 -13.66 -11.34 11.15
C LEU A 548 -12.86 -12.58 11.55
N THR A 549 -12.93 -13.64 10.76
CA THR A 549 -12.17 -14.86 11.02
C THR A 549 -11.11 -15.04 9.96
N ILE A 550 -9.85 -15.24 10.35
CA ILE A 550 -8.78 -15.61 9.42
C ILE A 550 -8.82 -17.12 9.25
N THR A 551 -8.94 -17.57 8.00
CA THR A 551 -8.97 -18.98 7.60
C THR A 551 -8.11 -19.19 6.35
N ASP A 552 -7.96 -20.44 5.94
CA ASP A 552 -7.21 -20.84 4.76
C ASP A 552 -7.79 -22.12 4.14
N THR A 553 -7.24 -22.53 2.98
CA THR A 553 -7.64 -23.76 2.28
C THR A 553 -6.78 -24.99 2.59
N ILE A 554 -5.83 -24.90 3.51
CA ILE A 554 -4.95 -26.01 3.93
C ILE A 554 -5.80 -27.12 4.56
N GLY A 555 -5.67 -28.35 4.03
CA GLY A 555 -6.39 -29.52 4.54
C GLY A 555 -7.85 -29.65 4.11
N GLY A 556 -8.36 -28.74 3.26
CA GLY A 556 -9.70 -28.82 2.66
C GLY A 556 -9.73 -29.42 1.23
N ASP A 557 -10.93 -29.59 0.67
CA ASP A 557 -11.15 -30.18 -0.67
C ASP A 557 -10.87 -29.21 -1.84
N LYS A 558 -10.51 -27.96 -1.55
CA LYS A 558 -10.40 -26.86 -2.54
C LYS A 558 -8.98 -26.55 -3.02
N ALA A 559 -7.94 -27.12 -2.39
CA ALA A 559 -6.57 -26.99 -2.88
C ALA A 559 -6.19 -28.19 -3.75
N SER A 560 -5.44 -27.96 -4.83
CA SER A 560 -4.72 -29.05 -5.47
C SER A 560 -3.75 -29.62 -4.45
N ASN A 561 -3.93 -30.88 -4.04
CA ASN A 561 -3.04 -31.56 -3.10
C ASN A 561 -1.58 -31.65 -3.59
N ASN A 562 -1.31 -31.26 -4.85
CA ASN A 562 -0.01 -31.35 -5.49
C ASN A 562 0.85 -30.06 -5.37
N ASP A 563 0.32 -28.90 -4.92
CA ASP A 563 1.12 -27.65 -4.83
C ASP A 563 0.78 -26.73 -3.63
N PRO A 564 1.75 -26.40 -2.74
CA PRO A 564 1.67 -25.42 -1.65
C PRO A 564 1.10 -24.05 -2.00
N LYS A 565 1.19 -23.63 -3.26
CA LYS A 565 0.76 -22.28 -3.68
C LYS A 565 -0.71 -22.20 -4.06
N ALA A 566 -1.43 -23.33 -3.97
CA ALA A 566 -2.90 -23.35 -4.00
C ALA A 566 -3.54 -22.91 -2.66
N VAL A 567 -2.75 -22.48 -1.67
CA VAL A 567 -3.29 -21.99 -0.40
C VAL A 567 -3.82 -20.58 -0.61
N ILE A 568 -5.14 -20.47 -0.47
CA ILE A 568 -5.86 -19.21 -0.49
C ILE A 568 -6.09 -18.85 0.97
N TYR A 569 -5.68 -17.63 1.34
CA TYR A 569 -5.95 -17.08 2.67
C TYR A 569 -7.20 -16.22 2.60
N GLN A 570 -8.03 -16.29 3.64
CA GLN A 570 -9.41 -15.85 3.57
C GLN A 570 -9.85 -15.09 4.82
N PHE A 571 -10.78 -14.18 4.62
CA PHE A 571 -11.69 -13.76 5.68
C PHE A 571 -12.95 -14.61 5.61
N ASP A 572 -13.23 -15.29 6.72
CA ASP A 572 -14.30 -16.26 6.90
C ASP A 572 -14.21 -17.42 5.90
N ASP A 573 -14.87 -17.35 4.74
CA ASP A 573 -14.84 -18.38 3.69
C ASP A 573 -14.52 -17.83 2.29
N SER A 574 -14.12 -16.56 2.24
CA SER A 574 -13.99 -15.77 1.01
C SER A 574 -12.63 -15.08 0.94
N ALA A 575 -12.11 -14.96 -0.27
CA ALA A 575 -10.81 -14.36 -0.56
C ALA A 575 -11.00 -13.10 -1.41
N PHE A 576 -10.09 -12.15 -1.31
CA PHE A 576 -10.14 -10.92 -2.09
C PHE A 576 -10.27 -11.21 -3.61
N PRO A 577 -11.09 -10.45 -4.36
CA PRO A 577 -11.92 -9.31 -3.95
C PRO A 577 -13.33 -9.71 -3.46
N ASN A 578 -13.62 -11.00 -3.31
CA ASN A 578 -14.95 -11.54 -3.02
C ASN A 578 -15.28 -11.59 -1.52
N VAL A 579 -14.53 -10.87 -0.69
CA VAL A 579 -14.85 -10.70 0.74
C VAL A 579 -15.97 -9.67 0.86
N ALA A 580 -16.94 -9.94 1.73
CA ALA A 580 -18.05 -9.02 1.98
C ALA A 580 -17.54 -7.60 2.32
N LEU A 581 -18.10 -6.60 1.63
CA LEU A 581 -17.74 -5.20 1.79
C LEU A 581 -17.93 -4.74 3.24
N ILE A 582 -16.87 -4.18 3.82
CA ILE A 582 -16.92 -3.52 5.12
C ILE A 582 -17.32 -2.07 4.88
N GLN A 583 -18.49 -1.64 5.37
CA GLN A 583 -19.03 -0.30 5.07
C GLN A 583 -19.29 0.50 6.35
N PRO A 584 -18.24 1.07 6.97
CA PRO A 584 -18.36 1.96 8.12
C PRO A 584 -18.83 3.35 7.68
N ARG A 585 -19.28 4.15 8.65
CA ARG A 585 -19.76 5.52 8.44
C ARG A 585 -18.78 6.51 9.05
N LEU A 586 -18.54 7.65 8.40
CA LEU A 586 -17.77 8.75 9.02
C LEU A 586 -18.40 9.18 10.36
N ASN A 587 -17.54 9.63 11.28
CA ASN A 587 -17.86 10.00 12.65
C ASN A 587 -18.51 8.86 13.46
N SER A 588 -18.16 7.61 13.13
CA SER A 588 -18.54 6.43 13.90
C SER A 588 -17.32 5.64 14.37
N VAL A 589 -17.50 4.90 15.47
CA VAL A 589 -16.52 3.95 15.99
C VAL A 589 -17.03 2.55 15.73
N GLU A 590 -16.19 1.66 15.23
CA GLU A 590 -16.48 0.23 15.18
C GLU A 590 -15.52 -0.56 16.08
N GLU A 591 -15.99 -1.68 16.62
CA GLU A 591 -15.17 -2.66 17.35
C GLU A 591 -15.05 -3.94 16.53
N TRP A 592 -13.84 -4.33 16.17
CA TRP A 592 -13.58 -5.51 15.35
C TRP A 592 -12.86 -6.57 16.18
N LEU A 593 -13.44 -7.77 16.24
CA LEU A 593 -12.81 -8.97 16.75
C LEU A 593 -12.28 -9.80 15.58
N ILE A 594 -10.96 -9.87 15.45
CA ILE A 594 -10.26 -10.68 14.45
C ILE A 594 -9.80 -11.96 15.14
N THR A 595 -10.37 -13.10 14.75
CA THR A 595 -10.02 -14.42 15.28
C THR A 595 -9.14 -15.15 14.29
N ASN A 596 -8.04 -15.75 14.76
CA ASN A 596 -7.15 -16.53 13.92
C ASN A 596 -7.40 -18.03 14.08
N LEU A 597 -7.77 -18.68 12.98
CA LEU A 597 -7.90 -20.13 12.86
C LEU A 597 -6.88 -20.77 11.90
N ASN A 598 -5.99 -19.96 11.32
CA ASN A 598 -4.82 -20.41 10.55
C ASN A 598 -3.60 -20.61 11.48
N ASN A 599 -2.64 -21.44 11.06
CA ASN A 599 -1.45 -21.79 11.84
C ASN A 599 -0.38 -20.70 11.92
N ASP A 600 -0.50 -19.61 11.18
CA ASP A 600 0.48 -18.53 11.13
C ASP A 600 0.02 -17.33 11.97
N ALA A 601 0.94 -16.45 12.34
CA ALA A 601 0.62 -15.13 12.86
C ALA A 601 0.37 -14.14 11.70
N HIS A 602 -0.54 -13.18 11.88
CA HIS A 602 -0.94 -12.24 10.83
C HIS A 602 -0.79 -10.79 11.31
N PRO A 603 0.17 -10.00 10.80
CA PRO A 603 0.19 -8.56 11.06
C PRO A 603 -0.95 -7.94 10.26
N MET A 604 -1.96 -7.41 10.92
CA MET A 604 -3.13 -6.82 10.27
C MET A 604 -2.94 -5.32 10.15
N HIS A 605 -2.96 -4.84 8.90
CA HIS A 605 -2.86 -3.44 8.55
C HIS A 605 -4.21 -2.93 8.03
N VAL A 606 -4.61 -1.75 8.48
CA VAL A 606 -5.78 -1.02 7.96
C VAL A 606 -5.31 0.31 7.39
N HIS A 607 -5.68 0.61 6.15
CA HIS A 607 -5.31 1.88 5.51
C HIS A 607 -6.06 3.07 6.12
N VAL A 608 -5.55 4.27 5.85
CA VAL A 608 -6.13 5.58 6.18
C VAL A 608 -6.19 5.93 7.67
N ASN A 609 -6.85 5.15 8.54
CA ASN A 609 -7.10 5.57 9.92
C ASN A 609 -6.32 4.69 10.92
N ASP A 610 -5.78 5.31 11.97
CA ASP A 610 -5.27 4.58 13.13
C ASP A 610 -6.41 3.83 13.85
N PHE A 611 -6.07 2.75 14.55
CA PHE A 611 -6.96 2.06 15.46
C PHE A 611 -6.30 1.84 16.83
N GLN A 612 -7.14 1.66 17.85
CA GLN A 612 -6.72 1.34 19.21
C GLN A 612 -6.86 -0.17 19.45
N VAL A 613 -5.81 -0.78 19.99
CA VAL A 613 -5.86 -2.18 20.43
C VAL A 613 -6.57 -2.28 21.79
N ILE A 614 -7.68 -3.01 21.83
CA ILE A 614 -8.47 -3.24 23.04
C ILE A 614 -7.95 -4.46 23.80
N ALA A 615 -7.60 -5.54 23.10
CA ALA A 615 -6.99 -6.73 23.67
C ALA A 615 -6.35 -7.59 22.59
N ILE A 616 -5.25 -8.26 22.92
CA ILE A 616 -4.70 -9.40 22.17
C ILE A 616 -4.81 -10.61 23.08
N ASP A 617 -5.48 -11.66 22.62
CA ASP A 617 -5.54 -12.96 23.30
C ASP A 617 -4.54 -13.90 22.61
N ASP A 618 -3.30 -13.91 23.10
CA ASP A 618 -2.22 -14.76 22.61
C ASP A 618 -2.13 -16.03 23.47
N PRO A 619 -2.45 -17.22 22.95
CA PRO A 619 -2.40 -18.44 23.74
C PRO A 619 -0.98 -18.85 24.17
N ASN A 620 0.06 -18.26 23.58
CA ASN A 620 1.47 -18.49 23.91
C ASN A 620 2.07 -17.42 24.84
N ARG A 621 1.43 -16.25 24.98
CA ARG A 621 1.98 -15.10 25.74
C ARG A 621 1.01 -14.51 26.77
N GLY A 622 -0.24 -14.95 26.76
CA GLY A 622 -1.32 -14.42 27.58
C GLY A 622 -2.04 -13.22 26.97
N LYS A 623 -3.08 -12.80 27.67
CA LYS A 623 -3.97 -11.72 27.24
C LYS A 623 -3.47 -10.35 27.64
N THR A 624 -3.51 -9.38 26.72
CA THR A 624 -3.19 -7.97 27.00
C THR A 624 -4.40 -7.19 27.49
N GLY A 625 -4.16 -6.03 28.09
CA GLY A 625 -5.19 -5.00 28.30
C GLY A 625 -5.32 -4.04 27.12
N VAL A 626 -6.12 -2.99 27.33
CA VAL A 626 -6.28 -1.85 26.41
C VAL A 626 -4.96 -1.11 26.28
N GLN A 627 -4.55 -0.82 25.04
CA GLN A 627 -3.36 -0.03 24.74
C GLN A 627 -3.77 1.45 24.59
N PRO A 628 -3.17 2.39 25.35
CA PRO A 628 -3.52 3.81 25.31
C PRO A 628 -2.77 4.59 24.20
N TRP A 629 -2.69 4.04 23.00
CA TRP A 629 -2.12 4.67 21.80
C TRP A 629 -2.74 4.09 20.53
N GLY A 630 -2.63 4.83 19.42
CA GLY A 630 -3.10 4.42 18.10
C GLY A 630 -1.98 3.75 17.28
N VAL A 631 -2.35 2.77 16.46
CA VAL A 631 -1.47 2.05 15.54
C VAL A 631 -2.18 1.80 14.22
N ASP A 632 -1.45 1.61 13.13
CA ASP A 632 -2.00 1.20 11.83
C ASP A 632 -1.77 -0.29 11.52
N ASN A 633 -0.89 -0.96 12.28
CA ASN A 633 -0.51 -2.36 12.06
C ASN A 633 -0.36 -3.09 13.39
N VAL A 634 -0.98 -4.26 13.52
CA VAL A 634 -0.87 -5.06 14.75
C VAL A 634 -0.96 -6.56 14.47
N ASN A 635 -0.16 -7.34 15.20
CA ASN A 635 -0.15 -8.78 15.03
C ASN A 635 -1.37 -9.48 15.66
N VAL A 636 -2.10 -10.26 14.86
CA VAL A 636 -2.97 -11.34 15.32
C VAL A 636 -2.08 -12.58 15.54
N PRO A 637 -1.94 -13.07 16.78
CA PRO A 637 -1.03 -14.19 17.07
C PRO A 637 -1.43 -15.49 16.39
N ALA A 638 -0.49 -16.43 16.30
CA ALA A 638 -0.77 -17.81 15.91
C ALA A 638 -1.53 -18.53 17.05
N PRO A 639 -2.55 -19.36 16.74
CA PRO A 639 -3.26 -20.17 17.71
C PRO A 639 -2.44 -21.41 18.11
N ILE A 640 -2.96 -22.22 19.05
CA ILE A 640 -2.37 -23.54 19.39
C ILE A 640 -3.16 -24.64 18.69
N PHE A 641 -2.46 -25.47 17.92
CA PHE A 641 -3.00 -26.65 17.25
C PHE A 641 -2.80 -27.92 18.08
N ASP A 642 -3.73 -28.88 17.95
CA ASP A 642 -3.57 -30.23 18.49
C ASP A 642 -2.76 -31.15 17.54
N ASP A 643 -2.52 -32.40 17.96
CA ASP A 643 -1.79 -33.41 17.17
C ASP A 643 -2.50 -33.80 15.86
N ARG A 644 -3.75 -33.37 15.64
CA ARG A 644 -4.50 -33.58 14.39
C ARG A 644 -4.54 -32.33 13.54
N HIS A 645 -3.79 -31.29 13.92
CA HIS A 645 -3.80 -29.98 13.30
C HIS A 645 -5.22 -29.37 13.26
N VAL A 646 -5.96 -29.53 14.37
CA VAL A 646 -7.16 -28.76 14.65
C VAL A 646 -6.81 -27.68 15.66
N VAL A 647 -7.34 -26.47 15.46
CA VAL A 647 -7.19 -25.38 16.42
C VAL A 647 -7.76 -25.81 17.77
N SER A 648 -6.88 -25.99 18.76
CA SER A 648 -7.23 -26.37 20.12
C SER A 648 -7.52 -25.15 20.99
N THR A 649 -6.78 -24.05 20.76
CA THR A 649 -6.96 -22.76 21.44
C THR A 649 -6.76 -21.66 20.42
N PRO A 650 -7.83 -20.93 20.01
CA PRO A 650 -7.72 -19.84 19.04
C PRO A 650 -6.95 -18.65 19.63
N ALA A 651 -6.34 -17.86 18.76
CA ALA A 651 -5.81 -16.55 19.09
C ALA A 651 -6.76 -15.46 18.57
N SER A 652 -6.75 -14.28 19.20
CA SER A 652 -7.58 -13.18 18.71
C SER A 652 -7.02 -11.80 19.01
N LEU A 653 -7.51 -10.82 18.26
CA LEU A 653 -7.24 -9.41 18.39
C LEU A 653 -8.58 -8.67 18.42
N THR A 654 -8.80 -7.82 19.43
CA THR A 654 -9.89 -6.85 19.43
C THR A 654 -9.31 -5.46 19.22
N VAL A 655 -9.78 -4.75 18.18
CA VAL A 655 -9.45 -3.35 17.91
C VAL A 655 -10.70 -2.49 17.90
N ARG A 656 -10.52 -1.20 18.14
CA ARG A 656 -11.53 -0.18 17.84
C ARG A 656 -10.94 0.88 16.94
N GLN A 657 -11.70 1.26 15.94
CA GLN A 657 -11.31 2.25 14.94
C GLN A 657 -12.38 3.32 14.85
N GLU A 658 -11.93 4.57 14.80
CA GLU A 658 -12.77 5.73 14.55
C GLU A 658 -12.54 6.18 13.09
N PHE A 659 -13.62 6.43 12.35
CA PHE A 659 -13.54 6.84 10.94
C PHE A 659 -13.83 8.34 10.84
N LEU A 660 -12.81 9.19 10.72
CA LEU A 660 -12.99 10.65 10.86
C LEU A 660 -12.76 11.44 9.57
N GLU A 661 -11.75 11.06 8.77
CA GLU A 661 -11.18 12.02 7.82
C GLU A 661 -11.66 11.83 6.38
N PHE A 662 -11.66 10.60 5.85
CA PHE A 662 -11.91 10.36 4.42
C PHE A 662 -12.99 9.31 4.17
N ALA A 663 -13.96 9.67 3.32
CA ALA A 663 -14.84 8.72 2.66
C ALA A 663 -14.11 8.07 1.47
N GLY A 664 -14.64 6.95 0.97
CA GLY A 664 -14.08 6.24 -0.18
C GLY A 664 -13.69 4.81 0.14
N THR A 665 -13.11 4.13 -0.86
CA THR A 665 -12.79 2.70 -0.80
C THR A 665 -11.30 2.47 -0.63
N TYR A 666 -10.91 1.71 0.40
CA TYR A 666 -9.54 1.22 0.67
C TYR A 666 -9.58 -0.20 1.22
N VAL A 667 -8.49 -0.70 1.81
CA VAL A 667 -8.38 -2.09 2.25
C VAL A 667 -7.95 -2.26 3.72
N ILE A 668 -8.35 -3.40 4.29
CA ILE A 668 -7.66 -4.07 5.40
C ILE A 668 -6.99 -5.32 4.83
N HIS A 669 -5.76 -5.62 5.24
CA HIS A 669 -5.08 -6.83 4.79
C HIS A 669 -4.03 -7.33 5.78
N CYS A 670 -3.59 -8.57 5.58
CA CYS A 670 -2.43 -9.10 6.26
C CYS A 670 -1.14 -8.56 5.62
N HIS A 671 -0.27 -7.98 6.43
CA HIS A 671 1.02 -7.44 5.99
C HIS A 671 2.15 -8.49 5.97
N ARG A 672 1.80 -9.77 6.04
CA ARG A 672 2.54 -10.78 5.28
C ARG A 672 2.04 -10.69 3.85
N LEU A 673 2.82 -10.02 3.01
CA LEU A 673 2.36 -9.63 1.70
C LEU A 673 1.97 -10.83 0.82
N ASN A 674 2.58 -12.01 1.04
CA ASN A 674 2.15 -13.24 0.36
C ASN A 674 0.75 -13.71 0.78
N HIS A 675 0.28 -13.37 1.99
CA HIS A 675 -1.11 -13.66 2.41
C HIS A 675 -2.08 -12.63 1.82
N GLU A 676 -1.69 -11.35 1.72
CA GLU A 676 -2.44 -10.33 0.98
C GLU A 676 -2.63 -10.74 -0.49
N ASP A 677 -1.53 -11.05 -1.17
CA ASP A 677 -1.52 -11.47 -2.57
C ASP A 677 -2.34 -12.76 -2.78
N ASN A 678 -2.36 -13.65 -1.79
CA ASN A 678 -3.16 -14.89 -1.80
C ASN A 678 -4.56 -14.73 -1.19
N GLY A 679 -5.03 -13.50 -0.93
CA GLY A 679 -6.45 -13.23 -0.64
C GLY A 679 -6.86 -12.69 0.70
N LEU A 680 -5.94 -12.60 1.67
CA LEU A 680 -6.23 -12.11 3.01
C LEU A 680 -6.30 -10.58 3.03
N MET A 681 -7.26 -10.06 2.27
CA MET A 681 -7.55 -8.65 2.07
C MET A 681 -9.05 -8.45 1.91
N ALA A 682 -9.59 -7.32 2.37
CA ALA A 682 -11.00 -6.97 2.22
C ALA A 682 -11.17 -5.49 1.90
N LEU A 683 -12.19 -5.17 1.11
CA LEU A 683 -12.57 -3.78 0.82
C LEU A 683 -13.28 -3.16 2.02
N ILE A 684 -12.84 -1.95 2.38
CA ILE A 684 -13.52 -1.02 3.28
C ILE A 684 -14.01 0.16 2.44
N ASN A 685 -15.31 0.43 2.44
CA ASN A 685 -15.88 1.63 1.83
C ASN A 685 -16.51 2.51 2.91
N VAL A 686 -15.78 3.55 3.34
CA VAL A 686 -16.31 4.54 4.29
C VAL A 686 -17.34 5.41 3.58
N ILE A 687 -18.56 5.48 4.14
CA ILE A 687 -19.63 6.35 3.65
C ILE A 687 -19.76 7.63 4.49
N PRO A 688 -20.30 8.73 3.93
CA PRO A 688 -20.53 9.98 4.67
C PRO A 688 -21.33 9.79 5.95
N GLU A 689 -21.07 10.63 6.97
CA GLU A 689 -21.76 10.61 8.27
C GLU A 689 -23.28 10.66 8.06
N ILE A 690 -23.73 11.61 7.25
CA ILE A 690 -25.12 11.70 6.82
C ILE A 690 -25.19 11.20 5.38
N SER A 691 -25.68 9.98 5.21
CA SER A 691 -25.99 9.46 3.88
C SER A 691 -27.22 10.21 3.37
N THR A 692 -27.13 10.87 2.21
CA THR A 692 -28.23 11.62 1.63
C THR A 692 -28.48 11.19 0.18
N TYR A 693 -29.73 11.31 -0.27
CA TYR A 693 -30.11 11.10 -1.66
C TYR A 693 -31.12 12.15 -2.11
N ALA A 694 -31.10 12.49 -3.39
CA ALA A 694 -32.00 13.46 -4.00
C ALA A 694 -33.13 12.78 -4.76
N VAL A 695 -34.35 13.29 -4.59
CA VAL A 695 -35.54 12.88 -5.34
C VAL A 695 -36.04 14.07 -6.15
N ALA A 696 -35.99 13.95 -7.47
CA ALA A 696 -36.59 14.92 -8.37
C ALA A 696 -38.12 14.88 -8.27
N ILE A 697 -38.75 16.03 -8.04
CA ILE A 697 -40.20 16.20 -8.05
C ILE A 697 -40.56 16.99 -9.31
N PRO A 698 -41.21 16.37 -10.31
CA PRO A 698 -41.62 17.07 -11.53
C PRO A 698 -42.50 18.28 -11.22
N GLY A 699 -42.29 19.35 -11.95
CA GLY A 699 -43.21 20.47 -11.97
C GLY A 699 -44.56 20.11 -12.59
N SER A 700 -45.51 21.02 -12.45
CA SER A 700 -46.79 20.95 -13.15
C SER A 700 -47.27 22.35 -13.46
N HIS A 701 -48.33 22.50 -14.25
CA HIS A 701 -48.79 23.82 -14.70
C HIS A 701 -49.00 24.80 -13.52
N GLY A 702 -48.22 25.87 -13.47
CA GLY A 702 -48.22 26.90 -12.42
C GLY A 702 -47.48 26.49 -11.14
N ARG A 703 -46.73 25.38 -11.13
CA ARG A 703 -45.95 24.87 -10.00
C ARG A 703 -44.54 24.46 -10.49
N PRO A 704 -43.48 25.15 -10.04
CA PRO A 704 -42.14 24.79 -10.46
C PRO A 704 -41.74 23.41 -9.92
N ALA A 705 -40.82 22.78 -10.64
CA ALA A 705 -40.12 21.58 -10.20
C ALA A 705 -39.35 21.84 -8.91
N SER A 706 -39.20 20.78 -8.11
CA SER A 706 -38.40 20.82 -6.89
C SER A 706 -37.58 19.55 -6.73
N VAL A 707 -36.65 19.59 -5.79
CA VAL A 707 -35.81 18.45 -5.41
C VAL A 707 -35.95 18.25 -3.91
N GLN A 708 -36.35 17.05 -3.51
CA GLN A 708 -36.34 16.66 -2.10
C GLN A 708 -35.03 15.96 -1.79
N VAL A 709 -34.22 16.57 -0.93
CA VAL A 709 -33.05 15.91 -0.37
C VAL A 709 -33.48 15.16 0.88
N ARG A 710 -33.20 13.87 0.92
CA ARG A 710 -33.63 12.95 1.97
C ARG A 710 -32.43 12.32 2.64
N ASP A 711 -32.60 12.03 3.92
CA ASP A 711 -31.68 11.20 4.68
C ASP A 711 -31.86 9.73 4.28
N GLY A 712 -30.76 9.01 4.10
CA GLY A 712 -30.73 7.60 3.71
C GLY A 712 -31.14 6.65 4.84
N ASN A 713 -31.24 7.12 6.08
CA ASN A 713 -31.66 6.36 7.25
C ASN A 713 -33.08 6.75 7.70
N GLY A 714 -34.08 6.20 7.01
CA GLY A 714 -35.50 6.41 7.33
C GLY A 714 -36.22 7.42 6.44
N ASP A 715 -35.60 7.82 5.33
CA ASP A 715 -36.20 8.58 4.22
C ASP A 715 -36.75 9.96 4.61
N ARG A 716 -36.25 10.55 5.70
CA ARG A 716 -36.73 11.85 6.17
C ARG A 716 -36.31 12.95 5.19
N VAL A 717 -37.26 13.79 4.77
CA VAL A 717 -36.96 14.99 3.99
C VAL A 717 -36.14 15.96 4.85
N LEU A 718 -34.90 16.21 4.43
CA LEU A 718 -34.00 17.19 5.05
C LEU A 718 -34.25 18.58 4.49
N GLN A 719 -34.44 18.67 3.17
CA GLN A 719 -34.66 19.93 2.46
C GLN A 719 -35.54 19.73 1.22
N THR A 720 -36.30 20.75 0.85
CA THR A 720 -36.89 20.88 -0.50
C THR A 720 -36.29 22.08 -1.20
N VAL A 721 -35.57 21.85 -2.29
CA VAL A 721 -34.86 22.85 -3.09
C VAL A 721 -35.67 23.15 -4.35
N PHE A 722 -35.74 24.42 -4.76
CA PHE A 722 -36.36 24.85 -6.01
C PHE A 722 -35.27 25.40 -6.96
N PRO A 723 -34.49 24.52 -7.62
CA PRO A 723 -33.28 24.92 -8.34
C PRO A 723 -33.57 25.85 -9.52
N PHE A 724 -34.77 25.73 -10.11
CA PHE A 724 -35.20 26.43 -11.31
C PHE A 724 -36.64 26.98 -11.12
N PRO A 725 -36.81 28.20 -10.57
CA PRO A 725 -38.11 28.73 -10.11
C PRO A 725 -39.23 28.84 -11.16
N ALA A 726 -38.91 28.74 -12.46
CA ALA A 726 -39.86 28.80 -13.57
C ALA A 726 -39.95 27.49 -14.39
N PHE A 727 -39.18 26.47 -14.04
CA PHE A 727 -39.16 25.22 -14.78
C PHE A 727 -40.24 24.27 -14.28
N GLU A 728 -41.15 23.86 -15.16
CA GLU A 728 -42.28 22.97 -14.81
C GLU A 728 -42.09 21.51 -15.29
N GLY A 729 -40.87 21.13 -15.69
CA GLY A 729 -40.54 19.76 -16.12
C GLY A 729 -39.94 18.90 -15.01
N THR A 730 -39.31 17.78 -15.37
CA THR A 730 -38.59 16.92 -14.43
C THR A 730 -37.11 17.32 -14.39
N PRO A 731 -36.56 17.73 -13.23
CA PRO A 731 -35.14 18.02 -13.11
C PRO A 731 -34.34 16.70 -13.06
N SER A 732 -33.11 16.72 -13.55
CA SER A 732 -32.14 15.66 -13.29
C SER A 732 -31.36 16.02 -12.02
N VAL A 733 -31.06 15.02 -11.19
CA VAL A 733 -30.40 15.24 -9.89
C VAL A 733 -29.32 14.20 -9.64
N ALA A 734 -28.27 14.60 -8.94
CA ALA A 734 -27.21 13.72 -8.43
C ALA A 734 -26.68 14.25 -7.09
N MET A 735 -26.06 13.36 -6.32
CA MET A 735 -25.34 13.70 -5.10
C MET A 735 -23.85 13.40 -5.31
N ALA A 736 -22.97 14.35 -5.00
CA ALA A 736 -21.52 14.23 -5.12
C ALA A 736 -20.85 15.32 -4.29
N ASP A 737 -19.63 15.12 -3.80
CA ASP A 737 -18.89 16.14 -3.04
C ASP A 737 -18.11 17.03 -4.02
N VAL A 738 -18.69 18.14 -4.49
CA VAL A 738 -18.10 18.93 -5.58
C VAL A 738 -17.24 20.10 -5.09
N ASN A 739 -17.26 20.40 -3.79
CA ASN A 739 -16.41 21.40 -3.17
C ASN A 739 -15.24 20.79 -2.37
N GLY A 740 -15.27 19.48 -2.12
CA GLY A 740 -14.25 18.71 -1.43
C GLY A 740 -14.23 18.88 0.07
N ASP A 741 -15.40 19.05 0.70
CA ASP A 741 -15.52 19.19 2.15
C ASP A 741 -15.91 17.90 2.88
N GLY A 742 -16.02 16.78 2.15
CA GLY A 742 -16.38 15.46 2.66
C GLY A 742 -17.89 15.22 2.80
N ILE A 743 -18.73 16.20 2.44
CA ILE A 743 -20.18 16.12 2.50
C ILE A 743 -20.76 16.16 1.09
N LEU A 744 -21.77 15.31 0.84
CA LEU A 744 -22.42 15.28 -0.47
C LEU A 744 -23.23 16.55 -0.73
N ASP A 745 -22.94 17.18 -1.87
CA ASP A 745 -23.67 18.32 -2.42
C ASP A 745 -24.79 17.86 -3.37
N LEU A 746 -25.78 18.73 -3.56
CA LEU A 746 -26.85 18.50 -4.53
C LEU A 746 -26.47 19.11 -5.89
N ILE A 747 -26.39 18.29 -6.93
CA ILE A 747 -26.34 18.74 -8.33
C ILE A 747 -27.73 18.63 -8.93
N ALA A 748 -28.23 19.71 -9.56
CA ALA A 748 -29.50 19.72 -10.27
C ALA A 748 -29.34 20.30 -11.69
N GLY A 749 -30.01 19.68 -12.66
CA GLY A 749 -30.05 20.12 -14.06
C GLY A 749 -31.47 20.23 -14.61
N THR A 750 -31.72 21.22 -15.47
CA THR A 750 -33.01 21.37 -16.17
C THR A 750 -33.25 20.21 -17.13
N GLY A 751 -34.38 19.51 -17.01
CA GLY A 751 -34.78 18.48 -17.97
C GLY A 751 -35.39 19.03 -19.26
N LYS A 752 -35.95 18.12 -20.08
CA LYS A 752 -36.58 18.43 -21.38
C LYS A 752 -37.61 19.54 -21.26
N GLY A 753 -37.58 20.49 -22.21
CA GLY A 753 -38.53 21.60 -22.32
C GLY A 753 -37.98 22.95 -21.86
N ALA A 754 -36.73 22.99 -21.36
CA ALA A 754 -36.04 24.21 -20.96
C ALA A 754 -34.63 24.28 -21.58
N ALA A 755 -34.08 25.50 -21.63
CA ALA A 755 -32.68 25.70 -21.96
C ALA A 755 -31.78 25.02 -20.90
N PRO A 756 -30.57 24.56 -21.27
CA PRO A 756 -29.72 23.76 -20.41
C PRO A 756 -29.12 24.64 -19.30
N GLU A 757 -29.43 24.31 -18.05
CA GLU A 757 -28.87 24.96 -16.88
C GLU A 757 -28.55 23.90 -15.81
N VAL A 758 -27.41 24.05 -15.15
CA VAL A 758 -26.95 23.20 -14.04
C VAL A 758 -26.61 24.10 -12.86
N VAL A 759 -26.98 23.66 -11.65
CA VAL A 759 -26.65 24.30 -10.38
C VAL A 759 -26.22 23.25 -9.36
N ALA A 760 -25.21 23.56 -8.55
CA ALA A 760 -24.80 22.76 -7.41
C ALA A 760 -25.04 23.51 -6.09
N TYR A 761 -25.54 22.82 -5.06
CA TYR A 761 -25.82 23.38 -3.74
C TYR A 761 -25.02 22.68 -2.65
N ASP A 762 -24.37 23.48 -1.82
CA ASP A 762 -23.57 23.10 -0.65
C ASP A 762 -24.39 22.29 0.37
N GLY A 763 -23.95 21.07 0.68
CA GLY A 763 -24.58 20.18 1.66
C GLY A 763 -24.31 20.54 3.13
N ASN A 764 -23.26 21.31 3.42
CA ASN A 764 -22.71 21.58 4.75
C ASN A 764 -23.05 22.97 5.31
N ASN A 765 -23.54 23.92 4.50
CA ASN A 765 -23.79 25.27 5.02
C ASN A 765 -24.93 25.34 6.07
N THR A 766 -24.55 25.29 7.34
CA THR A 766 -25.45 25.39 8.50
C THR A 766 -25.90 26.82 8.85
N VAL A 767 -25.25 27.86 8.30
CA VAL A 767 -25.57 29.27 8.60
C VAL A 767 -26.89 29.68 7.92
N ASP A 768 -27.04 29.35 6.65
CA ASP A 768 -28.27 29.62 5.89
C ASP A 768 -29.23 28.43 5.90
N GLY A 769 -28.71 27.23 6.18
CA GLY A 769 -29.37 25.93 6.17
C GLY A 769 -28.90 25.05 5.00
N VAL A 770 -28.87 23.74 5.22
CA VAL A 770 -28.35 22.75 4.25
C VAL A 770 -29.01 22.89 2.87
N PHE A 771 -28.20 22.72 1.81
CA PHE A 771 -28.61 22.79 0.40
C PHE A 771 -29.25 24.12 -0.02
N LYS A 772 -28.77 25.26 0.53
CA LYS A 772 -29.24 26.60 0.14
C LYS A 772 -28.20 27.48 -0.52
N THR A 773 -26.92 27.19 -0.32
CA THR A 773 -25.85 27.98 -0.93
C THR A 773 -25.47 27.38 -2.26
N GLU A 774 -25.61 28.16 -3.32
CA GLU A 774 -25.11 27.76 -4.64
C GLU A 774 -23.58 27.77 -4.63
N LEU A 775 -22.98 26.67 -5.04
CA LEU A 775 -21.55 26.51 -5.28
C LEU A 775 -21.19 26.97 -6.69
N THR A 776 -22.01 26.60 -7.67
CA THR A 776 -21.89 27.05 -9.06
C THR A 776 -23.24 26.96 -9.77
N ARG A 777 -23.45 27.82 -10.77
CA ARG A 777 -24.60 27.84 -11.69
C ARG A 777 -24.11 28.22 -13.08
N PHE A 778 -24.41 27.40 -14.08
CA PHE A 778 -23.95 27.66 -15.45
C PHE A 778 -24.78 26.94 -16.52
N SER A 779 -24.63 27.38 -17.78
CA SER A 779 -25.21 26.72 -18.95
C SER A 779 -24.19 25.79 -19.63
N PRO A 780 -24.37 24.45 -19.57
CA PRO A 780 -23.41 23.50 -20.15
C PRO A 780 -23.46 23.42 -21.68
N PHE A 781 -24.55 23.88 -22.30
CA PHE A 781 -24.79 23.86 -23.75
C PHE A 781 -25.53 25.14 -24.19
N GLU A 782 -25.66 25.33 -25.51
CA GLU A 782 -26.27 26.52 -26.10
C GLU A 782 -27.72 26.76 -25.62
N ALA A 783 -28.09 28.04 -25.44
CA ALA A 783 -29.37 28.42 -24.84
C ALA A 783 -30.61 28.15 -25.72
N ASP A 784 -30.43 27.96 -27.03
CA ASP A 784 -31.51 27.62 -27.97
C ASP A 784 -31.86 26.13 -27.97
N PHE A 785 -31.05 25.29 -27.32
CA PHE A 785 -31.30 23.86 -27.16
C PHE A 785 -32.25 23.58 -25.99
N THR A 786 -33.50 23.21 -26.28
CA THR A 786 -34.53 22.98 -25.25
C THR A 786 -34.66 21.52 -24.79
N GLY A 787 -33.65 20.68 -25.06
CA GLY A 787 -33.68 19.27 -24.67
C GLY A 787 -33.35 19.02 -23.21
N GLY A 788 -32.84 20.03 -22.50
CA GLY A 788 -32.36 19.90 -21.13
C GLY A 788 -31.11 19.02 -21.02
N VAL A 789 -30.83 18.55 -19.80
CA VAL A 789 -29.64 17.77 -19.45
C VAL A 789 -29.94 16.68 -18.42
N THR A 790 -29.06 15.69 -18.38
CA THR A 790 -28.89 14.77 -17.26
C THR A 790 -27.61 15.11 -16.51
N VAL A 791 -27.59 14.89 -15.20
CA VAL A 791 -26.42 15.17 -14.34
C VAL A 791 -25.99 13.94 -13.56
N ALA A 792 -24.69 13.83 -13.30
CA ALA A 792 -24.05 12.87 -12.40
C ALA A 792 -22.83 13.53 -11.75
N GLY A 793 -22.23 12.90 -10.75
CA GLY A 793 -20.97 13.34 -10.18
C GLY A 793 -20.15 12.18 -9.64
N THR A 794 -18.83 12.28 -9.81
CA THR A 794 -17.79 11.40 -9.25
C THR A 794 -16.42 11.95 -9.67
N ASP A 795 -15.34 11.60 -8.95
CA ASP A 795 -13.96 11.89 -9.36
C ASP A 795 -13.54 11.11 -10.64
N ILE A 796 -13.39 11.85 -11.73
CA ILE A 796 -12.94 11.41 -13.06
C ILE A 796 -11.58 12.01 -13.43
N ASP A 797 -11.26 13.22 -12.95
CA ASP A 797 -10.00 13.91 -13.27
C ASP A 797 -8.84 13.58 -12.31
N GLY A 798 -9.09 12.71 -11.32
CA GLY A 798 -8.10 12.18 -10.39
C GLY A 798 -7.85 13.09 -9.19
N ASN A 799 -8.71 14.08 -8.98
CA ASN A 799 -8.68 14.92 -7.80
C ASN A 799 -9.33 14.18 -6.63
N ALA A 800 -8.48 13.59 -5.79
CA ALA A 800 -8.91 12.79 -4.65
C ALA A 800 -9.74 13.53 -3.60
N MET A 801 -9.83 14.86 -3.68
CA MET A 801 -10.55 15.71 -2.73
C MET A 801 -11.95 16.10 -3.20
N ALA A 802 -12.26 16.12 -4.50
CA ALA A 802 -13.54 16.64 -4.99
C ALA A 802 -14.01 15.95 -6.27
N ASP A 803 -15.31 15.77 -6.40
CA ASP A 803 -15.98 15.12 -7.53
C ASP A 803 -16.19 16.09 -8.71
N ASN A 804 -16.13 15.54 -9.93
CA ASN A 804 -16.50 16.27 -11.13
C ASN A 804 -18.02 16.39 -11.27
N ILE A 805 -18.49 17.52 -11.82
CA ILE A 805 -19.86 17.62 -12.35
C ILE A 805 -19.88 17.04 -13.77
N ILE A 806 -20.75 16.07 -14.02
CA ILE A 806 -20.86 15.38 -15.31
C ILE A 806 -22.24 15.64 -15.90
N VAL A 807 -22.28 16.08 -17.17
CA VAL A 807 -23.52 16.55 -17.80
C VAL A 807 -23.73 15.88 -19.16
N GLY A 808 -24.85 15.19 -19.31
CA GLY A 808 -25.31 14.58 -20.56
C GLY A 808 -26.37 15.44 -21.24
N THR A 809 -26.37 15.49 -22.57
CA THR A 809 -27.43 16.16 -23.33
C THR A 809 -28.77 15.43 -23.21
N GLY A 810 -29.87 16.15 -23.05
CA GLY A 810 -31.21 15.62 -23.32
C GLY A 810 -31.52 15.45 -24.82
N PRO A 811 -32.77 15.10 -25.19
CA PRO A 811 -33.15 14.82 -26.57
C PRO A 811 -33.17 16.08 -27.46
N GLY A 812 -32.96 15.90 -28.76
CA GLY A 812 -33.11 16.97 -29.77
C GLY A 812 -31.80 17.45 -30.39
N ARG A 813 -30.64 17.07 -29.86
CA ARG A 813 -29.31 17.28 -30.47
C ARG A 813 -28.49 16.00 -30.39
N GLU A 814 -27.35 15.97 -31.07
CA GLU A 814 -26.44 14.83 -31.00
C GLU A 814 -26.02 14.54 -29.55
N SER A 815 -26.02 13.25 -29.19
CA SER A 815 -25.66 12.80 -27.86
C SER A 815 -24.25 13.28 -27.48
N GLN A 816 -24.13 13.94 -26.34
CA GLN A 816 -22.85 14.45 -25.85
C GLN A 816 -22.83 14.40 -24.33
N VAL A 817 -21.68 14.02 -23.78
CA VAL A 817 -21.37 14.09 -22.35
C VAL A 817 -20.19 15.04 -22.16
N LYS A 818 -20.30 15.95 -21.20
CA LYS A 818 -19.23 16.85 -20.74
C LYS A 818 -18.88 16.52 -19.29
N VAL A 819 -17.60 16.34 -19.02
CA VAL A 819 -17.04 16.25 -17.66
C VAL A 819 -16.38 17.59 -17.36
N PHE A 820 -16.86 18.27 -16.32
CA PHE A 820 -16.31 19.54 -15.84
C PHE A 820 -15.28 19.28 -14.76
N SER A 821 -14.18 20.04 -14.73
CA SER A 821 -13.13 19.90 -13.72
C SER A 821 -13.69 20.01 -12.30
N SER A 822 -13.12 19.22 -11.40
CA SER A 822 -13.43 19.22 -9.96
C SER A 822 -13.01 20.52 -9.28
N THR A 823 -12.17 21.36 -9.91
CA THR A 823 -11.84 22.70 -9.41
C THR A 823 -12.89 23.72 -9.82
N LEU A 824 -13.71 24.16 -8.85
CA LEU A 824 -14.72 25.19 -9.06
C LEU A 824 -14.09 26.60 -9.22
N PRO A 825 -14.61 27.45 -10.12
CA PRO A 825 -14.14 28.82 -10.26
C PRO A 825 -14.59 29.69 -9.07
N PRO A 826 -13.82 30.75 -8.71
CA PRO A 826 -14.22 31.67 -7.64
C PRO A 826 -15.53 32.43 -7.92
N ASP A 827 -15.82 32.67 -9.20
CA ASP A 827 -17.08 33.24 -9.67
C ASP A 827 -18.08 32.11 -9.93
N ARG A 828 -19.14 32.04 -9.13
CA ARG A 828 -20.13 30.97 -9.12
C ARG A 828 -21.00 30.95 -10.39
N GLU A 829 -21.10 32.07 -11.10
CA GLU A 829 -21.83 32.17 -12.37
C GLU A 829 -20.99 31.71 -13.58
N LYS A 830 -19.70 31.48 -13.37
CA LYS A 830 -18.81 30.95 -14.40
C LYS A 830 -18.83 29.42 -14.36
N ALA A 831 -18.97 28.80 -15.53
CA ALA A 831 -18.82 27.36 -15.65
C ALA A 831 -17.39 26.92 -15.23
N PRO A 832 -17.23 25.78 -14.53
CA PRO A 832 -15.92 25.16 -14.37
C PRO A 832 -15.31 24.81 -15.74
N GLU A 833 -14.00 24.61 -15.79
CA GLU A 833 -13.33 24.25 -17.04
C GLU A 833 -13.79 22.86 -17.50
N VAL A 834 -13.91 22.65 -18.82
CA VAL A 834 -14.27 21.34 -19.36
C VAL A 834 -13.05 20.45 -19.38
N PHE A 835 -13.06 19.39 -18.57
CA PHE A 835 -12.00 18.39 -18.52
C PHE A 835 -12.06 17.42 -19.71
N SER A 836 -13.26 16.90 -20.01
CA SER A 836 -13.48 15.95 -21.09
C SER A 836 -14.81 16.16 -21.80
N THR A 837 -14.88 15.79 -23.07
CA THR A 837 -16.13 15.78 -23.86
C THR A 837 -16.12 14.62 -24.83
N PHE A 838 -17.20 13.85 -24.88
CA PHE A 838 -17.33 12.72 -25.80
C PHE A 838 -18.77 12.48 -26.22
N THR A 839 -18.94 11.68 -27.28
CA THR A 839 -20.24 11.33 -27.87
C THR A 839 -20.47 9.82 -27.69
N PRO A 840 -21.25 9.39 -26.67
CA PRO A 840 -21.43 7.97 -26.38
C PRO A 840 -22.20 7.23 -27.48
N TYR A 841 -23.09 7.92 -28.19
CA TYR A 841 -23.91 7.37 -29.28
C TYR A 841 -23.84 8.30 -30.51
N PRO A 842 -22.83 8.15 -31.38
CA PRO A 842 -22.70 8.97 -32.58
C PRO A 842 -23.97 8.96 -33.44
N GLY A 843 -24.46 10.16 -33.82
CA GLY A 843 -25.71 10.32 -34.58
C GLY A 843 -27.02 10.17 -33.79
N SER A 844 -27.00 9.68 -32.55
CA SER A 844 -28.17 9.62 -31.68
C SER A 844 -28.64 11.03 -31.31
N ARG A 845 -29.96 11.25 -31.31
CA ARG A 845 -30.58 12.50 -30.82
C ARG A 845 -31.57 12.28 -29.68
N SER A 846 -31.53 11.10 -29.06
CA SER A 846 -32.49 10.68 -28.03
C SER A 846 -32.12 11.17 -26.63
N GLY A 847 -30.94 11.78 -26.49
CA GLY A 847 -30.37 12.19 -25.21
C GLY A 847 -29.59 11.07 -24.53
N VAL A 848 -28.95 11.38 -23.40
CA VAL A 848 -28.07 10.47 -22.65
C VAL A 848 -28.54 10.38 -21.20
N GLN A 849 -28.76 9.17 -20.70
CA GLN A 849 -28.88 8.89 -19.27
C GLN A 849 -27.51 8.59 -18.68
N LEU A 850 -27.27 8.96 -17.42
CA LEU A 850 -25.98 8.84 -16.76
C LEU A 850 -26.10 8.08 -15.43
N ALA A 851 -25.08 7.31 -15.11
CA ALA A 851 -24.77 6.85 -13.75
C ALA A 851 -23.24 6.79 -13.58
N THR A 852 -22.75 6.79 -12.33
CA THR A 852 -21.31 6.87 -12.03
C THR A 852 -20.91 5.93 -10.90
N GLY A 853 -19.74 5.31 -10.99
CA GLY A 853 -19.22 4.49 -9.89
C GLY A 853 -18.04 3.62 -10.27
N MET A 854 -17.41 3.00 -9.27
CA MET A 854 -16.37 1.99 -9.44
C MET A 854 -17.05 0.67 -9.77
N ILE A 855 -17.38 0.49 -11.05
CA ILE A 855 -18.12 -0.65 -11.62
C ILE A 855 -17.22 -1.73 -12.22
N GLU A 856 -15.91 -1.57 -12.06
CA GLU A 856 -14.85 -2.43 -12.60
C GLU A 856 -13.78 -2.64 -11.52
N ALA A 857 -13.76 -3.82 -10.91
CA ALA A 857 -12.85 -4.12 -9.80
C ALA A 857 -11.36 -3.98 -10.20
N GLY A 858 -11.00 -4.36 -11.43
CA GLY A 858 -9.60 -4.39 -11.89
C GLY A 858 -8.98 -3.04 -12.24
N SER A 859 -9.73 -1.93 -12.18
CA SER A 859 -9.21 -0.60 -12.55
C SER A 859 -8.94 0.33 -11.37
N GLY A 860 -9.69 0.17 -10.27
CA GLY A 860 -9.70 1.13 -9.16
C GLY A 860 -10.20 2.53 -9.51
N ARG A 861 -10.72 2.74 -10.73
CA ARG A 861 -11.20 4.03 -11.24
C ARG A 861 -12.72 4.10 -11.22
N GLN A 862 -13.23 5.30 -10.99
CA GLN A 862 -14.63 5.62 -11.24
C GLN A 862 -14.91 5.62 -12.74
N SER A 863 -16.12 5.23 -13.13
CA SER A 863 -16.56 5.19 -14.52
C SER A 863 -17.89 5.90 -14.72
N VAL A 864 -18.14 6.33 -15.95
CA VAL A 864 -19.43 6.86 -16.41
C VAL A 864 -20.17 5.79 -17.20
N VAL A 865 -21.38 5.46 -16.77
CA VAL A 865 -22.31 4.58 -17.49
C VAL A 865 -23.33 5.42 -18.22
N THR A 866 -23.59 5.06 -19.47
CA THR A 866 -24.52 5.77 -20.34
C THR A 866 -25.56 4.83 -20.95
N ALA A 867 -26.75 5.36 -21.24
CA ALA A 867 -27.79 4.74 -22.05
C ALA A 867 -28.46 5.82 -22.93
N PRO A 868 -28.91 5.50 -24.16
CA PRO A 868 -29.66 6.45 -24.95
C PRO A 868 -31.07 6.64 -24.36
N GLY A 869 -31.65 7.82 -24.57
CA GLY A 869 -33.05 8.07 -24.21
C GLY A 869 -34.06 7.33 -25.10
N PRO A 870 -35.37 7.53 -24.87
CA PRO A 870 -36.44 6.86 -25.63
C PRO A 870 -36.34 7.10 -27.15
N GLY A 871 -36.68 6.08 -27.93
CA GLY A 871 -36.61 6.07 -29.41
C GLY A 871 -35.46 5.24 -29.97
N GLU A 872 -34.57 4.74 -29.13
CA GLU A 872 -33.41 3.91 -29.51
C GLU A 872 -33.33 2.63 -28.67
N ALA A 873 -32.58 1.65 -29.19
CA ALA A 873 -32.33 0.40 -28.49
C ALA A 873 -31.61 0.66 -27.15
N PRO A 874 -31.82 -0.17 -26.12
CA PRO A 874 -31.37 0.07 -24.76
C PRO A 874 -29.89 -0.35 -24.58
N LEU A 875 -29.02 0.20 -25.42
CA LEU A 875 -27.59 -0.10 -25.45
C LEU A 875 -26.87 0.66 -24.33
N VAL A 876 -26.48 -0.04 -23.27
CA VAL A 876 -25.68 0.51 -22.17
C VAL A 876 -24.21 0.50 -22.56
N LYS A 877 -23.48 1.56 -22.19
CA LYS A 877 -22.02 1.68 -22.38
C LYS A 877 -21.36 2.23 -21.12
N SER A 878 -20.17 1.73 -20.78
CA SER A 878 -19.32 2.26 -19.71
C SER A 878 -18.06 2.92 -20.27
N PHE A 879 -17.61 3.98 -19.61
CA PHE A 879 -16.46 4.80 -19.99
C PHE A 879 -15.58 5.12 -18.78
N ARG A 880 -14.27 4.95 -18.93
CA ARG A 880 -13.26 5.16 -17.89
C ARG A 880 -12.18 6.12 -18.37
N TRP A 881 -11.54 6.83 -17.43
CA TRP A 881 -10.35 7.65 -17.67
C TRP A 881 -9.16 7.07 -16.92
N ASP A 882 -8.13 6.66 -17.67
CA ASP A 882 -6.95 6.01 -17.06
C ASP A 882 -6.04 7.04 -16.40
N LEU A 883 -5.98 8.26 -16.95
CA LEU A 883 -5.13 9.40 -16.53
C LEU A 883 -3.62 9.15 -16.59
N PHE A 884 -3.20 7.99 -17.10
CA PHE A 884 -1.80 7.66 -17.23
C PHE A 884 -1.15 8.37 -18.42
N THR A 885 0.13 8.67 -18.27
CA THR A 885 0.95 9.31 -19.31
C THR A 885 2.19 8.48 -19.60
N PRO A 886 2.72 8.43 -20.84
CA PRO A 886 3.97 7.74 -21.10
C PRO A 886 5.11 8.27 -20.22
N THR A 887 5.90 7.38 -19.62
CA THR A 887 7.01 7.77 -18.74
C THR A 887 8.09 8.56 -19.48
N ALA A 888 8.93 9.28 -18.74
CA ALA A 888 10.06 10.00 -19.34
C ALA A 888 10.99 9.05 -20.12
N ARG A 889 11.25 7.85 -19.59
CA ARG A 889 12.05 6.81 -20.26
C ARG A 889 11.36 6.28 -21.52
N ALA A 890 10.08 5.92 -21.44
CA ALA A 890 9.35 5.39 -22.59
C ALA A 890 9.29 6.40 -23.74
N GLN A 891 9.16 7.70 -23.42
CA GLN A 891 9.24 8.77 -24.40
C GLN A 891 10.63 8.88 -25.03
N ALA A 892 11.69 8.83 -24.21
CA ALA A 892 13.07 8.93 -24.66
C ALA A 892 13.50 7.75 -25.55
N GLU A 893 13.02 6.54 -25.26
CA GLU A 893 13.33 5.31 -25.99
C GLU A 893 12.44 5.10 -27.22
N GLY A 894 11.41 5.92 -27.40
CA GLY A 894 10.41 5.73 -28.47
C GLY A 894 9.55 4.49 -28.28
N THR A 895 9.49 3.94 -27.06
CA THR A 895 8.63 2.82 -26.66
C THR A 895 7.28 3.28 -26.12
N ALA A 896 7.07 4.61 -26.01
CA ALA A 896 5.80 5.24 -25.67
C ALA A 896 4.69 4.80 -26.64
N ARG A 897 4.00 3.72 -26.30
CA ARG A 897 2.78 3.29 -26.98
C ARG A 897 1.60 3.94 -26.27
N GLN A 898 0.98 4.94 -26.88
CA GLN A 898 -0.38 5.34 -26.49
C GLN A 898 -1.35 4.30 -27.08
N GLN A 899 -1.47 3.14 -26.43
CA GLN A 899 -2.55 2.18 -26.72
C GLN A 899 -3.88 2.61 -26.09
N HIS A 900 -3.83 3.52 -25.12
CA HIS A 900 -4.96 4.16 -24.47
C HIS A 900 -5.12 5.55 -25.09
N SER A 901 -6.37 5.98 -25.33
CA SER A 901 -6.84 7.16 -26.07
C SER A 901 -5.81 8.30 -26.28
N GLY A 902 -5.81 8.92 -27.46
CA GLY A 902 -4.78 9.88 -27.91
C GLY A 902 -4.53 11.12 -27.02
N LYS A 903 -5.28 11.29 -25.92
CA LYS A 903 -5.02 12.19 -24.80
C LYS A 903 -5.45 11.55 -23.46
N PRO A 904 -4.75 11.82 -22.33
CA PRO A 904 -5.09 11.25 -21.01
C PRO A 904 -6.51 11.57 -20.50
N ASN A 905 -7.14 12.63 -21.01
CA ASN A 905 -8.47 13.08 -20.66
C ASN A 905 -9.57 12.60 -21.63
N ASP A 906 -9.24 11.75 -22.61
CA ASP A 906 -10.23 11.12 -23.47
C ASP A 906 -10.68 9.78 -22.85
N PRO A 907 -11.99 9.49 -22.76
CA PRO A 907 -12.45 8.24 -22.17
C PRO A 907 -12.10 7.02 -23.03
N LYS A 908 -11.81 5.90 -22.36
CA LYS A 908 -11.85 4.56 -22.93
C LYS A 908 -13.25 3.98 -22.71
N MET A 909 -13.94 3.57 -23.78
CA MET A 909 -15.13 2.73 -23.64
C MET A 909 -14.68 1.35 -23.19
N THR A 910 -15.20 0.89 -22.06
CA THR A 910 -14.77 -0.37 -21.43
C THR A 910 -15.75 -1.50 -21.68
N ALA A 911 -17.06 -1.22 -21.78
CA ALA A 911 -18.06 -2.22 -22.11
C ALA A 911 -19.24 -1.64 -22.90
N GLN A 912 -19.94 -2.52 -23.61
CA GLN A 912 -21.28 -2.24 -24.14
C GLN A 912 -22.15 -3.50 -24.13
N PHE A 913 -23.42 -3.37 -23.78
CA PHE A 913 -24.37 -4.48 -23.78
C PHE A 913 -25.82 -3.98 -23.89
N MET A 914 -26.73 -4.85 -24.33
CA MET A 914 -28.16 -4.53 -24.37
C MET A 914 -28.80 -4.81 -23.00
N ALA A 915 -29.36 -3.78 -22.36
CA ALA A 915 -30.04 -3.95 -21.08
C ALA A 915 -31.35 -4.74 -21.20
N TYR A 916 -32.03 -4.63 -22.34
CA TYR A 916 -33.28 -5.34 -22.65
C TYR A 916 -33.27 -5.82 -24.10
N ASP A 917 -34.39 -6.39 -24.57
CA ASP A 917 -34.55 -6.74 -25.98
C ASP A 917 -34.24 -5.51 -26.86
N GLN A 918 -33.55 -5.72 -27.98
CA GLN A 918 -33.20 -4.65 -28.90
C GLN A 918 -34.43 -3.89 -29.43
N ALA A 919 -35.60 -4.53 -29.47
CA ALA A 919 -36.86 -3.91 -29.86
C ALA A 919 -37.47 -3.00 -28.77
N TYR A 920 -37.00 -3.05 -27.51
CA TYR A 920 -37.47 -2.17 -26.45
C TYR A 920 -36.87 -0.77 -26.61
N THR A 921 -37.69 0.21 -27.00
CA THR A 921 -37.23 1.58 -27.30
C THR A 921 -37.84 2.65 -26.40
N ASP A 922 -38.55 2.27 -25.33
CA ASP A 922 -39.23 3.24 -24.45
C ASP A 922 -38.27 3.92 -23.44
N GLY A 923 -36.98 3.57 -23.49
CA GLY A 923 -35.92 4.18 -22.69
C GLY A 923 -35.65 3.44 -21.37
N VAL A 924 -34.46 3.66 -20.83
CA VAL A 924 -33.92 2.98 -19.64
C VAL A 924 -33.47 4.00 -18.61
N ALA A 925 -33.76 3.79 -17.33
CA ALA A 925 -33.10 4.50 -16.24
C ALA A 925 -31.84 3.75 -15.81
N LEU A 926 -30.82 4.50 -15.37
CA LEU A 926 -29.54 3.97 -14.92
C LEU A 926 -29.28 4.34 -13.46
N SER A 927 -28.65 3.42 -12.74
CA SER A 927 -28.03 3.66 -11.44
C SER A 927 -26.85 2.69 -11.25
N THR A 928 -26.04 2.95 -10.25
CA THR A 928 -24.87 2.17 -9.86
C THR A 928 -24.83 2.08 -8.34
N GLY A 929 -24.33 0.98 -7.80
CA GLY A 929 -24.16 0.86 -6.35
C GLY A 929 -23.73 -0.52 -5.88
N TRP A 930 -23.37 -0.60 -4.60
CA TRP A 930 -22.94 -1.82 -3.90
C TRP A 930 -24.10 -2.78 -3.59
N VAL A 931 -24.90 -3.15 -4.59
CA VAL A 931 -26.08 -4.02 -4.43
C VAL A 931 -25.72 -5.49 -4.22
N ALA A 932 -24.51 -5.90 -4.64
CA ALA A 932 -23.93 -7.21 -4.38
C ALA A 932 -22.79 -7.16 -3.35
N GLY A 933 -22.72 -6.12 -2.51
CA GLY A 933 -21.59 -5.89 -1.60
C GLY A 933 -21.30 -7.04 -0.63
N ALA A 934 -22.30 -7.87 -0.29
CA ALA A 934 -22.10 -9.08 0.52
C ALA A 934 -21.21 -10.15 -0.17
N GLU A 935 -21.03 -10.03 -1.48
CA GLU A 935 -20.27 -10.94 -2.34
C GLU A 935 -18.94 -10.33 -2.81
N GLY A 936 -18.58 -9.17 -2.25
CA GLY A 936 -17.38 -8.40 -2.57
C GLY A 936 -17.42 -7.74 -3.95
N GLY A 937 -16.24 -7.39 -4.47
CA GLY A 937 -16.07 -6.92 -5.84
C GLY A 937 -16.21 -5.42 -6.04
N ALA A 938 -17.04 -5.03 -7.02
CA ALA A 938 -17.27 -3.66 -7.45
C ALA A 938 -18.77 -3.29 -7.41
N MET A 939 -19.11 -2.02 -7.63
CA MET A 939 -20.50 -1.60 -7.79
C MET A 939 -21.14 -2.27 -9.01
N SER A 940 -22.42 -2.65 -8.90
CA SER A 940 -23.19 -3.16 -10.04
C SER A 940 -23.86 -2.03 -10.81
N ILE A 941 -24.10 -2.24 -12.10
CA ILE A 941 -24.98 -1.38 -12.91
C ILE A 941 -26.41 -1.87 -12.72
N VAL A 942 -27.34 -0.95 -12.45
CA VAL A 942 -28.77 -1.22 -12.34
C VAL A 942 -29.50 -0.52 -13.47
N THR A 943 -30.29 -1.27 -14.23
CA THR A 943 -31.11 -0.76 -15.33
C THR A 943 -32.59 -0.97 -15.01
N SER A 944 -33.44 0.01 -15.31
CA SER A 944 -34.90 -0.15 -15.22
C SER A 944 -35.60 0.31 -16.50
N GLN A 945 -36.70 -0.34 -16.87
CA GLN A 945 -37.55 0.10 -17.98
C GLN A 945 -38.35 1.34 -17.56
N LEU A 946 -38.31 2.42 -18.34
CA LEU A 946 -39.13 3.62 -18.11
C LEU A 946 -40.62 3.41 -18.43
N ALA A 947 -40.97 2.39 -19.20
CA ALA A 947 -42.34 2.02 -19.54
C ALA A 947 -42.53 0.50 -19.57
N GLY A 948 -43.76 0.05 -19.81
CA GLY A 948 -44.11 -1.38 -19.81
C GLY A 948 -44.17 -1.96 -18.40
N ASP A 949 -43.57 -3.14 -18.21
CA ASP A 949 -43.61 -3.88 -16.94
C ASP A 949 -42.69 -3.28 -15.85
N GLY A 950 -41.89 -2.27 -16.20
CA GLY A 950 -40.97 -1.61 -15.26
C GLY A 950 -39.87 -2.53 -14.75
N THR A 951 -39.49 -3.56 -15.52
CA THR A 951 -38.53 -4.59 -15.09
C THR A 951 -37.19 -3.95 -14.74
N VAL A 952 -36.64 -4.33 -13.59
CA VAL A 952 -35.29 -3.97 -13.13
C VAL A 952 -34.34 -5.12 -13.37
N ARG A 953 -33.13 -4.83 -13.86
CA ARG A 953 -32.03 -5.78 -14.03
C ARG A 953 -30.77 -5.25 -13.36
N VAL A 954 -29.99 -6.16 -12.78
CA VAL A 954 -28.72 -5.86 -12.12
C VAL A 954 -27.60 -6.58 -12.87
N TRP A 955 -26.54 -5.84 -13.16
CA TRP A 955 -25.41 -6.27 -13.97
C TRP A 955 -24.12 -6.11 -13.17
N SER A 956 -23.35 -7.18 -13.06
CA SER A 956 -22.12 -7.20 -12.27
C SER A 956 -20.91 -7.51 -13.16
N ASN A 957 -19.77 -6.90 -12.79
CA ASN A 957 -18.45 -7.26 -13.28
C ASN A 957 -17.50 -7.33 -12.07
N GLY A 958 -17.21 -8.54 -11.63
CA GLY A 958 -16.23 -8.80 -10.59
C GLY A 958 -16.80 -9.00 -9.19
N SER A 959 -18.01 -9.54 -9.06
CA SER A 959 -18.50 -10.10 -7.78
C SER A 959 -18.76 -11.59 -7.91
N LYS A 960 -18.68 -12.35 -6.81
CA LYS A 960 -18.90 -13.81 -6.79
C LYS A 960 -20.16 -14.30 -7.51
N LEU A 961 -21.17 -13.44 -7.70
CA LEU A 961 -22.42 -13.75 -8.40
C LEU A 961 -22.31 -13.83 -9.93
N ASP A 962 -21.34 -13.18 -10.56
CA ASP A 962 -21.18 -13.17 -12.02
C ASP A 962 -20.19 -14.23 -12.54
N GLY A 963 -19.61 -15.03 -11.64
CA GLY A 963 -18.59 -16.03 -11.97
C GLY A 963 -17.19 -15.46 -12.13
N GLU A 964 -17.03 -14.14 -12.06
CA GLU A 964 -15.80 -13.38 -12.01
C GLU A 964 -15.62 -12.77 -10.60
N PRO A 965 -14.43 -12.29 -10.24
CA PRO A 965 -13.16 -12.53 -10.88
C PRO A 965 -12.45 -13.58 -10.04
N ALA A 966 -12.06 -14.67 -10.67
CA ALA A 966 -10.93 -15.40 -10.14
C ALA A 966 -9.71 -14.48 -10.37
N VAL A 967 -9.47 -13.50 -9.48
CA VAL A 967 -8.32 -12.58 -9.61
C VAL A 967 -7.00 -13.36 -9.55
N TYR A 968 -7.02 -14.55 -8.94
CA TYR A 968 -5.97 -15.58 -9.01
C TYR A 968 -5.84 -16.28 -10.38
N LEU A 969 -6.64 -15.91 -11.38
CA LEU A 969 -6.58 -16.40 -12.77
C LEU A 969 -6.22 -15.27 -13.76
N ASP A 970 -6.29 -14.00 -13.34
CA ASP A 970 -6.03 -12.85 -14.21
C ASP A 970 -4.53 -12.52 -14.27
N ASN A 971 -4.00 -12.48 -15.49
CA ASN A 971 -2.63 -12.08 -15.79
C ASN A 971 -2.38 -10.64 -15.29
N PRO A 972 -1.21 -10.30 -14.71
CA PRO A 972 -0.82 -8.92 -14.39
C PRO A 972 -1.10 -7.87 -15.47
N ASN A 973 -1.08 -8.27 -16.74
CA ASN A 973 -1.27 -7.40 -17.89
C ASN A 973 -2.75 -7.20 -18.29
N HIS A 974 -3.72 -7.65 -17.48
CA HIS A 974 -5.15 -7.58 -17.81
C HIS A 974 -5.75 -6.17 -17.59
N HIS A 975 -5.23 -5.16 -18.29
CA HIS A 975 -5.81 -3.80 -18.35
C HIS A 975 -6.40 -3.45 -19.73
N ASP A 976 -6.27 -4.38 -20.69
CA ASP A 976 -6.60 -4.15 -22.10
C ASP A 976 -7.91 -4.78 -22.56
N GLY A 977 -8.55 -5.61 -21.73
CA GLY A 977 -9.84 -6.21 -22.04
C GLY A 977 -11.00 -5.22 -21.94
N ASN A 978 -11.99 -5.36 -22.83
CA ASN A 978 -13.32 -4.81 -22.56
C ASN A 978 -13.91 -5.55 -21.35
N ALA A 979 -14.50 -4.83 -20.40
CA ALA A 979 -15.25 -5.43 -19.31
C ALA A 979 -16.49 -6.16 -19.85
N SER A 980 -16.82 -7.29 -19.23
CA SER A 980 -18.02 -8.08 -19.55
C SER A 980 -18.94 -8.08 -18.34
N TYR A 981 -20.20 -7.71 -18.54
CA TYR A 981 -21.19 -7.65 -17.47
C TYR A 981 -22.14 -8.85 -17.55
N ALA A 982 -22.29 -9.57 -16.44
CA ALA A 982 -23.30 -10.63 -16.32
C ALA A 982 -24.56 -10.08 -15.64
N GLN A 983 -25.73 -10.48 -16.13
CA GLN A 983 -27.00 -10.18 -15.46
C GLN A 983 -27.17 -11.10 -14.24
N ILE A 984 -26.99 -10.56 -13.04
CA ILE A 984 -27.07 -11.33 -11.78
C ILE A 984 -28.47 -11.34 -11.16
N ALA A 985 -29.34 -10.40 -11.54
CA ALA A 985 -30.73 -10.36 -11.08
C ALA A 985 -31.67 -9.71 -12.11
N SER A 986 -32.94 -10.10 -12.08
CA SER A 986 -34.04 -9.49 -12.84
C SER A 986 -35.36 -9.62 -12.08
N PHE A 987 -36.08 -8.52 -11.87
CA PHE A 987 -37.36 -8.53 -11.13
C PHE A 987 -38.29 -7.39 -11.58
N ALA A 988 -39.60 -7.56 -11.34
CA ALA A 988 -40.61 -6.53 -11.59
C ALA A 988 -41.02 -5.87 -10.26
N PRO A 989 -40.51 -4.67 -9.93
CA PRO A 989 -40.72 -4.05 -8.62
C PRO A 989 -42.17 -3.63 -8.36
N PHE A 990 -42.99 -3.48 -9.42
CA PHE A 990 -44.36 -2.97 -9.33
C PHE A 990 -45.41 -4.01 -9.69
N SER A 991 -45.23 -5.28 -9.30
CA SER A 991 -46.19 -6.35 -9.62
C SER A 991 -47.62 -5.97 -9.17
N GLY A 992 -48.52 -5.75 -10.13
CA GLY A 992 -49.91 -5.32 -9.90
C GLY A 992 -50.21 -3.84 -10.21
N ALA A 993 -49.21 -3.03 -10.56
CA ALA A 993 -49.43 -1.68 -11.06
C ALA A 993 -50.01 -1.70 -12.48
N THR A 994 -51.00 -0.83 -12.74
CA THR A 994 -51.62 -0.72 -14.05
C THR A 994 -50.65 -0.05 -15.03
N PRO A 995 -50.49 -0.54 -16.28
CA PRO A 995 -49.65 0.11 -17.28
C PRO A 995 -50.05 1.60 -17.43
N GLY A 996 -49.11 2.51 -17.18
CA GLY A 996 -49.33 3.97 -17.24
C GLY A 996 -49.53 4.68 -15.90
N ALA A 997 -49.43 4.00 -14.76
CA ALA A 997 -49.27 4.67 -13.47
C ALA A 997 -47.83 5.19 -13.33
N THR A 998 -47.62 6.50 -13.44
CA THR A 998 -46.42 7.16 -12.89
C THR A 998 -46.45 6.99 -11.38
N VAL A 999 -45.50 6.22 -10.83
CA VAL A 999 -45.20 6.16 -9.39
C VAL A 999 -44.40 7.40 -9.01
#